data_AF-A0A672H1P9-F1
#
_entry.id   AF-A0A672H1P9-F1
#
_cell.length_a   1.000
_cell.length_b   1.000
_cell.length_c   1.000
_cell.angle_alpha   90.00
_cell.angle_beta   90.00
_cell.angle_gamma   90.00
#
_symmetry.space_group_name_H-M   'P 1'
#
loop_
_entity.id
_entity.type
_entity.pdbx_description
1 polymer ?
#
loop_
_entity_poly.entity_id
_entity_poly.type
_entity_poly.pdbx_seq_one_letter_code
_entity_poly.pdbx_strand_id
1 'polypeptide(L)'
;FPEKKIFLRLHLVNMTFGATPSFSVDYQDDCFRKDGEKFRYISGSIHYSRIPRVYWKDRLLKMYMAGLNAIQTYIPWNYHEDFPGQYRFSGDRDLEHFLQLAQDVGLLVILRPGPYICAEWDMGGLPAWLLQKKDIVLRSSDPDYLAAVDKWMGKLLPMMKPYLYQNGGPIISVQVENEYGSYFACDYNYMRHLTRLFRSHLGEEVVLFTTDGAGRSFLKCGSIQDLYATVDFGPGGNVTAAFSAQRYAEPHGPLVNSEFYTGWLDNWGSRHSVVSSAVVAKSLSKMLAMGANVNMYMFIGGTNFGYWNGAGGKYSSQPTSYDYDAPLTEAGDLTEKYFAIREVIKMVRKQIPEGPIPPTTPKYAYGPVKMKKLQTLTDALEVLSYSGPVRSIYPQTFIDLDQKFGYVLYRTTLPMNCSSPTPLASPLNGVHDRAYVSVSGVAVGILERNTAIMINVTGTAGSQVDILVENMGRINYGKNINDFKGLVSNMTLGKDLLTGWSMYSLSIDDAVSQGLLGEKEATLRDPPPPAGLSPPAFYGGSFVIPDGIPDLPQDSYVKLPGWKKGQIWINGFNLGRYWPARGPQVTLFVPANILSTAAPNNVTVLELEGAPCSSKQSCTLEFTTTPILNATAPSDFKEHRRLYVKEDLL
;
A
#
# COMPACT_ATOMS: atom_id res chain seq x y z
N PHE A 1 69.60 -31.41 34.93
CA PHE A 1 68.83 -30.70 33.91
C PHE A 1 68.27 -31.71 32.91
N PRO A 2 66.99 -32.09 32.95
CA PRO A 2 66.44 -33.02 31.97
C PRO A 2 65.79 -32.27 30.79
N GLU A 3 66.01 -32.81 29.59
CA GLU A 3 65.49 -32.37 28.31
C GLU A 3 63.96 -32.54 28.21
N LYS A 4 63.26 -31.49 27.79
CA LYS A 4 61.83 -31.54 27.41
C LYS A 4 61.72 -31.73 25.89
N LYS A 5 61.19 -32.88 25.46
CA LYS A 5 60.69 -33.09 24.10
C LYS A 5 59.36 -32.35 23.91
N ILE A 6 59.31 -31.45 22.93
CA ILE A 6 58.10 -30.75 22.48
C ILE A 6 57.47 -31.60 21.37
N PHE A 7 56.24 -32.09 21.58
CA PHE A 7 55.41 -32.70 20.54
C PHE A 7 54.65 -31.58 19.80
N LEU A 8 54.99 -31.37 18.53
CA LEU A 8 54.24 -30.48 17.63
C LEU A 8 53.04 -31.27 17.06
N ARG A 9 51.83 -30.98 17.53
CA ARG A 9 50.59 -31.46 16.89
C ARG A 9 50.30 -30.57 15.68
N LEU A 10 50.52 -31.08 14.47
CA LEU A 10 49.95 -30.47 13.26
C LEU A 10 48.42 -30.59 13.33
N HIS A 11 47.72 -29.45 13.36
CA HIS A 11 46.31 -29.39 13.01
C HIS A 11 46.20 -29.32 11.49
N LEU A 12 45.84 -30.45 10.88
CA LEU A 12 45.34 -30.48 9.51
C LEU A 12 43.99 -29.75 9.49
N VAL A 13 44.01 -28.51 9.01
CA VAL A 13 42.79 -27.81 8.58
C VAL A 13 42.32 -28.51 7.31
N ASN A 14 41.31 -29.37 7.43
CA ASN A 14 40.54 -29.81 6.28
C ASN A 14 39.80 -28.59 5.71
N MET A 15 40.37 -27.94 4.71
CA MET A 15 39.61 -27.08 3.80
C MET A 15 38.69 -27.99 2.98
N THR A 16 37.49 -28.25 3.49
CA THR A 16 36.37 -28.62 2.64
C THR A 16 36.10 -27.43 1.73
N PHE A 17 36.45 -27.53 0.45
CA PHE A 17 35.86 -26.67 -0.57
C PHE A 17 34.35 -26.91 -0.53
N GLY A 18 33.61 -26.08 0.21
CA GLY A 18 32.16 -26.11 0.18
C GLY A 18 31.70 -25.88 -1.24
N ALA A 19 30.76 -26.70 -1.73
CA ALA A 19 30.14 -26.47 -3.03
C ALA A 19 29.55 -25.04 -3.04
N THR A 20 29.72 -24.34 -4.17
CA THR A 20 29.15 -23.00 -4.36
C THR A 20 27.63 -23.08 -4.14
N PRO A 21 27.01 -22.16 -3.36
CA PRO A 21 25.57 -22.16 -3.16
C PRO A 21 24.83 -22.17 -4.50
N SER A 22 23.80 -23.00 -4.62
CA SER A 22 23.02 -23.12 -5.86
C SER A 22 21.54 -23.28 -5.60
N PHE A 23 20.71 -22.67 -6.43
CA PHE A 23 19.26 -22.83 -6.44
C PHE A 23 18.77 -22.96 -7.88
N SER A 24 18.03 -24.02 -8.20
CA SER A 24 17.59 -24.29 -9.57
C SER A 24 16.28 -25.08 -9.63
N VAL A 25 15.64 -25.06 -10.80
CA VAL A 25 14.50 -25.92 -11.11
C VAL A 25 15.02 -27.26 -11.63
N ASP A 26 14.57 -28.36 -11.01
CA ASP A 26 14.76 -29.71 -11.53
C ASP A 26 13.48 -30.16 -12.23
N TYR A 27 13.51 -30.09 -13.55
CA TYR A 27 12.40 -30.50 -14.41
C TYR A 27 12.20 -32.01 -14.47
N GLN A 28 13.20 -32.83 -14.13
CA GLN A 28 13.04 -34.29 -14.16
C GLN A 28 12.31 -34.80 -12.91
N ASP A 29 12.62 -34.20 -11.76
CA ASP A 29 12.08 -34.57 -10.46
C ASP A 29 10.91 -33.68 -9.98
N ASP A 30 10.45 -32.74 -10.82
CA ASP A 30 9.38 -31.79 -10.53
C ASP A 30 9.58 -31.02 -9.20
N CYS A 31 10.81 -30.57 -8.92
CA CYS A 31 11.15 -29.91 -7.65
C CYS A 31 12.15 -28.76 -7.82
N PHE A 32 12.38 -27.99 -6.75
CA PHE A 32 13.57 -27.14 -6.68
C PHE A 32 14.74 -27.93 -6.14
N ARG A 33 15.96 -27.58 -6.56
CA ARG A 33 17.22 -28.03 -5.97
C ARG A 33 17.85 -26.86 -5.23
N LYS A 34 18.10 -27.02 -3.94
CA LYS A 34 18.92 -26.08 -3.15
C LYS A 34 20.18 -26.82 -2.73
N ASP A 35 21.33 -26.37 -3.22
CA ASP A 35 22.64 -27.00 -3.00
C ASP A 35 22.66 -28.49 -3.43
N GLY A 36 21.98 -28.81 -4.54
CA GLY A 36 21.83 -30.19 -5.05
C GLY A 36 20.73 -31.02 -4.40
N GLU A 37 20.20 -30.59 -3.25
CA GLU A 37 19.17 -31.32 -2.50
C GLU A 37 17.75 -30.91 -2.90
N LYS A 38 16.81 -31.86 -2.89
CA LYS A 38 15.39 -31.55 -3.15
C LYS A 38 14.88 -30.55 -2.12
N PHE A 39 14.31 -29.45 -2.60
CA PHE A 39 13.88 -28.33 -1.80
C PHE A 39 12.44 -27.92 -2.11
N ARG A 40 11.74 -27.50 -1.06
CA ARG A 40 10.40 -26.92 -1.14
C ARG A 40 10.32 -25.72 -0.19
N TYR A 41 9.93 -24.56 -0.72
CA TYR A 41 9.61 -23.41 0.14
C TYR A 41 8.17 -23.42 0.62
N ILE A 42 8.00 -22.95 1.85
CA ILE A 42 6.75 -22.55 2.47
C ILE A 42 6.99 -21.10 2.90
N SER A 43 6.44 -20.18 2.11
CA SER A 43 6.69 -18.75 2.19
C SER A 43 5.47 -17.99 2.72
N GLY A 44 5.70 -16.81 3.28
CA GLY A 44 4.66 -15.84 3.61
C GLY A 44 5.01 -14.47 3.07
N SER A 45 4.01 -13.73 2.59
CA SER A 45 4.21 -12.37 2.09
C SER A 45 4.24 -11.36 3.23
N ILE A 46 5.22 -10.47 3.16
CA ILE A 46 5.46 -9.34 4.05
C ILE A 46 5.95 -8.17 3.21
N HIS A 47 5.33 -6.99 3.34
CA HIS A 47 5.75 -5.79 2.61
C HIS A 47 6.47 -4.85 3.58
N TYR A 48 7.79 -4.71 3.42
CA TYR A 48 8.59 -3.83 4.29
C TYR A 48 8.12 -2.38 4.24
N SER A 49 7.57 -1.93 3.10
CA SER A 49 6.99 -0.59 2.92
C SER A 49 5.71 -0.33 3.71
N ARG A 50 5.07 -1.39 4.27
CA ARG A 50 3.85 -1.32 5.09
C ARG A 50 4.10 -1.52 6.58
N ILE A 51 5.36 -1.73 6.99
CA ILE A 51 5.73 -2.03 8.37
C ILE A 51 6.89 -1.13 8.76
N PRO A 52 6.79 -0.36 9.85
CA PRO A 52 7.92 0.45 10.34
C PRO A 52 9.16 -0.42 10.57
N ARG A 53 10.34 0.07 10.20
CA ARG A 53 11.61 -0.69 10.24
C ARG A 53 11.91 -1.28 11.61
N VAL A 54 11.57 -0.57 12.68
CA VAL A 54 11.72 -1.03 14.07
C VAL A 54 11.07 -2.38 14.33
N TYR A 55 10.06 -2.74 13.53
CA TYR A 55 9.27 -3.95 13.68
C TYR A 55 9.63 -5.06 12.71
N TRP A 56 10.46 -4.82 11.69
CA TRP A 56 10.81 -5.85 10.71
C TRP A 56 11.32 -7.14 11.36
N LYS A 57 12.21 -7.02 12.36
CA LYS A 57 12.77 -8.19 13.05
C LYS A 57 11.70 -8.98 13.80
N ASP A 58 10.80 -8.30 14.50
CA ASP A 58 9.70 -8.96 15.21
C ASP A 58 8.83 -9.76 14.23
N ARG A 59 8.47 -9.15 13.09
CA ARG A 59 7.54 -9.77 12.14
C ARG A 59 8.21 -10.96 11.44
N LEU A 60 9.47 -10.81 11.02
CA LEU A 60 10.27 -11.88 10.44
C LEU A 60 10.49 -13.04 11.42
N LEU A 61 10.75 -12.77 12.70
CA LEU A 61 10.87 -13.82 13.71
C LEU A 61 9.55 -14.57 13.92
N LYS A 62 8.41 -13.88 13.99
CA LYS A 62 7.10 -14.56 14.05
C LYS A 62 6.85 -15.43 12.83
N MET A 63 7.18 -14.94 11.63
CA MET A 63 7.12 -15.71 10.39
C MET A 63 8.00 -16.95 10.42
N TYR A 64 9.25 -16.83 10.89
CA TYR A 64 10.15 -17.97 11.08
C TYR A 64 9.58 -18.99 12.09
N MET A 65 9.09 -18.52 13.24
CA MET A 65 8.50 -19.38 14.28
C MET A 65 7.20 -20.07 13.86
N ALA A 66 6.51 -19.57 12.83
CA ALA A 66 5.38 -20.27 12.20
C ALA A 66 5.82 -21.50 11.39
N GLY A 67 7.12 -21.66 11.12
CA GLY A 67 7.70 -22.76 10.36
C GLY A 67 7.99 -22.42 8.89
N LEU A 68 7.87 -21.15 8.49
CA LEU A 68 8.27 -20.68 7.17
C LEU A 68 9.79 -20.82 6.99
N ASN A 69 10.24 -21.19 5.79
CA ASN A 69 11.67 -21.14 5.40
C ASN A 69 11.97 -20.03 4.40
N ALA A 70 10.95 -19.32 3.93
CA ALA A 70 11.12 -18.20 3.03
C ALA A 70 10.10 -17.10 3.34
N ILE A 71 10.39 -15.90 2.85
CA ILE A 71 9.44 -14.80 2.77
C ILE A 71 9.35 -14.32 1.32
N GLN A 72 8.24 -13.69 0.97
CA GLN A 72 8.05 -13.03 -0.31
C GLN A 72 7.79 -11.54 -0.09
N THR A 73 8.41 -10.69 -0.90
CA THR A 73 8.21 -9.23 -0.78
C THR A 73 8.23 -8.55 -2.14
N TYR A 74 7.40 -7.51 -2.28
CA TYR A 74 7.40 -6.60 -3.42
C TYR A 74 8.36 -5.42 -3.19
N ILE A 75 8.82 -4.80 -4.27
CA ILE A 75 9.57 -3.53 -4.23
C ILE A 75 8.74 -2.46 -4.97
N PRO A 76 8.03 -1.57 -4.27
CA PRO A 76 7.25 -0.53 -4.92
C PRO A 76 8.20 0.53 -5.50
N TRP A 77 8.27 0.64 -6.83
CA TRP A 77 9.16 1.58 -7.52
C TRP A 77 8.90 3.04 -7.06
N ASN A 78 7.64 3.45 -7.00
CA ASN A 78 7.24 4.78 -6.52
C ASN A 78 7.58 5.07 -5.06
N TYR A 79 7.86 4.05 -4.25
CA TYR A 79 8.35 4.21 -2.89
C TYR A 79 9.86 4.43 -2.84
N HIS A 80 10.60 4.15 -3.90
CA HIS A 80 12.05 4.33 -3.95
C HIS A 80 12.49 5.47 -4.86
N GLU A 81 11.72 5.80 -5.89
CA GLU A 81 12.01 6.87 -6.85
C GLU A 81 10.85 7.87 -6.92
N ASP A 82 10.70 8.65 -5.84
CA ASP A 82 9.64 9.65 -5.72
C ASP A 82 9.70 10.64 -6.90
N PHE A 83 10.90 11.04 -7.34
CA PHE A 83 11.17 11.86 -8.52
C PHE A 83 12.17 11.15 -9.44
N PRO A 84 12.13 11.36 -10.78
CA PRO A 84 13.07 10.74 -11.70
C PRO A 84 14.54 10.98 -11.29
N GLY A 85 15.30 9.89 -11.13
CA GLY A 85 16.71 9.90 -10.74
C GLY A 85 16.98 10.13 -9.25
N GLN A 86 15.95 10.32 -8.41
CA GLN A 86 16.10 10.54 -6.97
C GLN A 86 15.69 9.31 -6.17
N TYR A 87 16.69 8.51 -5.79
CA TYR A 87 16.48 7.24 -5.11
C TYR A 87 16.58 7.37 -3.58
N ARG A 88 15.68 6.68 -2.86
CA ARG A 88 15.67 6.60 -1.39
C ARG A 88 15.72 5.14 -0.92
N PHE A 89 16.79 4.78 -0.23
CA PHE A 89 17.04 3.44 0.31
C PHE A 89 17.51 3.47 1.79
N SER A 90 17.03 4.43 2.56
CA SER A 90 17.38 4.61 3.98
C SER A 90 16.13 4.60 4.88
N GLY A 91 16.32 4.38 6.19
CA GLY A 91 15.21 4.34 7.14
C GLY A 91 14.26 3.20 6.82
N ASP A 92 12.95 3.48 6.74
CA ASP A 92 11.90 2.52 6.35
C ASP A 92 12.00 2.07 4.88
N ARG A 93 12.86 2.72 4.07
CA ARG A 93 13.12 2.36 2.67
C ARG A 93 14.38 1.51 2.49
N ASP A 94 15.02 1.08 3.57
CA ASP A 94 16.28 0.33 3.56
C ASP A 94 16.07 -1.15 3.23
N LEU A 95 15.92 -1.42 1.93
CA LEU A 95 15.68 -2.76 1.39
C LEU A 95 16.85 -3.72 1.64
N GLU A 96 18.09 -3.24 1.49
CA GLU A 96 19.30 -4.04 1.73
C GLU A 96 19.35 -4.54 3.18
N HIS A 97 19.03 -3.67 4.14
CA HIS A 97 18.91 -4.07 5.54
C HIS A 97 17.76 -5.05 5.77
N PHE A 98 16.61 -4.86 5.12
CA PHE A 98 15.49 -5.82 5.24
C PHE A 98 15.87 -7.21 4.75
N LEU A 99 16.57 -7.31 3.61
CA LEU A 99 17.07 -8.57 3.07
C LEU A 99 18.13 -9.21 3.98
N GLN A 100 19.07 -8.42 4.49
CA GLN A 100 20.06 -8.89 5.46
C GLN A 100 19.37 -9.44 6.72
N LEU A 101 18.36 -8.75 7.21
CA LEU A 101 17.63 -9.17 8.40
C LEU A 101 16.85 -10.47 8.18
N ALA A 102 16.26 -10.67 7.00
CA ALA A 102 15.64 -11.95 6.64
C ALA A 102 16.69 -13.09 6.64
N GLN A 103 17.87 -12.84 6.08
CA GLN A 103 18.99 -13.79 6.09
C GLN A 103 19.46 -14.11 7.51
N ASP A 104 19.64 -13.09 8.37
CA ASP A 104 20.09 -13.24 9.75
C ASP A 104 19.09 -14.04 10.61
N VAL A 105 17.79 -13.90 10.32
CA VAL A 105 16.73 -14.72 10.95
C VAL A 105 16.74 -16.17 10.43
N GLY A 106 17.35 -16.44 9.28
CA GLY A 106 17.40 -17.75 8.64
C GLY A 106 16.29 -18.00 7.62
N LEU A 107 15.73 -16.94 7.03
CA LEU A 107 14.69 -16.99 6.00
C LEU A 107 15.31 -16.72 4.62
N LEU A 108 14.92 -17.52 3.64
CA LEU A 108 15.18 -17.25 2.23
C LEU A 108 14.20 -16.18 1.72
N VAL A 109 14.48 -15.60 0.55
CA VAL A 109 13.66 -14.53 -0.04
C VAL A 109 13.24 -14.90 -1.46
N ILE A 110 11.95 -14.72 -1.74
CA ILE A 110 11.37 -14.68 -3.08
C ILE A 110 11.13 -13.20 -3.39
N LEU A 111 11.90 -12.64 -4.31
CA LEU A 111 11.88 -11.20 -4.57
C LEU A 111 10.94 -10.87 -5.72
N ARG A 112 10.12 -9.82 -5.57
CA ARG A 112 9.19 -9.36 -6.61
C ARG A 112 9.43 -7.89 -6.94
N PRO A 113 10.44 -7.58 -7.76
CA PRO A 113 10.88 -6.20 -8.02
C PRO A 113 9.98 -5.40 -8.96
N GLY A 114 8.96 -6.01 -9.59
CA GLY A 114 8.07 -5.32 -10.53
C GLY A 114 8.61 -5.29 -11.98
N PRO A 115 8.47 -4.17 -12.73
CA PRO A 115 8.31 -2.79 -12.23
C PRO A 115 6.91 -2.42 -11.74
N TYR A 116 5.88 -3.16 -12.20
CA TYR A 116 4.52 -3.09 -11.67
C TYR A 116 4.30 -4.24 -10.68
N ILE A 117 3.62 -3.96 -9.56
CA ILE A 117 3.42 -4.90 -8.45
C ILE A 117 1.95 -5.07 -8.03
N CYS A 118 1.00 -4.30 -8.57
CA CYS A 118 -0.40 -4.30 -8.10
C CYS A 118 -0.51 -3.98 -6.58
N ALA A 119 -0.71 -5.01 -5.76
CA ALA A 119 -0.54 -5.03 -4.30
C ALA A 119 -1.45 -4.09 -3.49
N GLU A 120 -2.56 -3.60 -4.07
CA GLU A 120 -3.41 -2.56 -3.47
C GLU A 120 -2.60 -1.30 -3.08
N TRP A 121 -1.53 -1.03 -3.82
CA TRP A 121 -0.60 0.06 -3.59
C TRP A 121 -0.77 1.12 -4.67
N ASP A 122 -0.56 2.41 -4.36
CA ASP A 122 -0.76 3.51 -5.31
C ASP A 122 -0.15 3.18 -6.68
N MET A 123 -1.00 3.22 -7.72
CA MET A 123 -0.64 2.99 -9.12
C MET A 123 0.07 1.65 -9.40
N GLY A 124 -0.14 0.64 -8.55
CA GLY A 124 0.52 -0.64 -8.68
C GLY A 124 2.03 -0.56 -8.49
N GLY A 125 2.50 0.41 -7.70
CA GLY A 125 3.92 0.69 -7.48
C GLY A 125 4.59 1.53 -8.56
N LEU A 126 3.91 1.87 -9.65
CA LEU A 126 4.46 2.71 -10.71
C LEU A 126 4.53 4.18 -10.26
N PRO A 127 5.60 4.93 -10.57
CA PRO A 127 5.68 6.34 -10.22
C PRO A 127 4.70 7.20 -11.02
N ALA A 128 3.98 8.08 -10.33
CA ALA A 128 3.01 8.99 -10.94
C ALA A 128 3.62 9.94 -11.99
N TRP A 129 4.92 10.25 -11.89
CA TRP A 129 5.61 11.10 -12.86
C TRP A 129 5.71 10.48 -14.26
N LEU A 130 5.50 9.17 -14.41
CA LEU A 130 5.36 8.52 -15.73
C LEU A 130 4.20 9.13 -16.54
N LEU A 131 3.17 9.63 -15.85
CA LEU A 131 1.99 10.27 -16.45
C LEU A 131 2.26 11.69 -16.94
N GLN A 132 3.48 12.21 -16.83
CA GLN A 132 3.84 13.46 -17.51
C GLN A 132 3.70 13.30 -19.03
N LYS A 133 3.99 12.10 -19.57
CA LYS A 133 3.60 11.71 -20.91
C LYS A 133 2.11 11.29 -20.92
N LYS A 134 1.25 12.13 -21.50
CA LYS A 134 -0.21 11.97 -21.42
C LYS A 134 -0.76 10.74 -22.15
N ASP A 135 -0.07 10.30 -23.19
CA ASP A 135 -0.44 9.16 -24.03
C ASP A 135 0.42 7.92 -23.74
N ILE A 136 1.13 7.90 -22.60
CA ILE A 136 1.95 6.74 -22.21
C ILE A 136 1.11 5.47 -22.08
N VAL A 137 1.59 4.39 -22.66
CA VAL A 137 1.01 3.06 -22.46
C VAL A 137 1.85 2.32 -21.44
N LEU A 138 1.41 2.35 -20.18
CA LEU A 138 2.05 1.64 -19.08
C LEU A 138 2.08 0.12 -19.33
N ARG A 139 3.07 -0.58 -18.76
CA ARG A 139 3.23 -2.04 -18.86
C ARG A 139 3.21 -2.54 -20.33
N SER A 140 3.91 -1.83 -21.20
CA SER A 140 4.02 -2.15 -22.63
C SER A 140 5.40 -1.79 -23.17
N SER A 141 5.63 -2.01 -24.46
CA SER A 141 6.85 -1.59 -25.15
C SER A 141 6.86 -0.12 -25.57
N ASP A 142 6.03 0.72 -24.96
CA ASP A 142 6.13 2.18 -25.09
C ASP A 142 7.58 2.62 -24.79
N PRO A 143 8.27 3.30 -25.73
CA PRO A 143 9.68 3.62 -25.57
C PRO A 143 10.00 4.46 -24.33
N ASP A 144 9.09 5.37 -23.93
CA ASP A 144 9.30 6.23 -22.77
C ASP A 144 9.08 5.46 -21.47
N TYR A 145 8.11 4.54 -21.45
CA TYR A 145 7.93 3.61 -20.34
C TYR A 145 9.14 2.69 -20.19
N LEU A 146 9.61 2.06 -21.28
CA LEU A 146 10.78 1.20 -21.24
C LEU A 146 12.04 1.95 -20.81
N ALA A 147 12.26 3.17 -21.31
CA ALA A 147 13.41 3.98 -20.90
C ALA A 147 13.40 4.31 -19.41
N ALA A 148 12.22 4.52 -18.82
CA ALA A 148 12.07 4.72 -17.39
C ALA A 148 12.32 3.42 -16.60
N VAL A 149 11.76 2.30 -17.06
CA VAL A 149 11.96 0.96 -16.48
C VAL A 149 13.44 0.56 -16.52
N ASP A 150 14.14 0.81 -17.62
CA ASP A 150 15.57 0.50 -17.78
C ASP A 150 16.43 1.25 -16.78
N LYS A 151 16.14 2.54 -16.54
CA LYS A 151 16.84 3.32 -15.51
C LYS A 151 16.58 2.78 -14.12
N TRP A 152 15.31 2.49 -13.79
CA TRP A 152 14.94 1.96 -12.48
C TRP A 152 15.57 0.60 -12.22
N MET A 153 15.39 -0.36 -13.13
CA MET A 153 15.93 -1.71 -12.99
C MET A 153 17.46 -1.72 -13.08
N GLY A 154 18.06 -0.85 -13.89
CA GLY A 154 19.50 -0.63 -13.94
C GLY A 154 20.09 -0.08 -12.64
N LYS A 155 19.28 0.54 -11.77
CA LYS A 155 19.64 0.90 -10.40
C LYS A 155 19.37 -0.24 -9.41
N LEU A 156 18.16 -0.80 -9.44
CA LEU A 156 17.69 -1.76 -8.46
C LEU A 156 18.39 -3.12 -8.57
N LEU A 157 18.42 -3.73 -9.76
CA LEU A 157 18.87 -5.11 -9.92
C LEU A 157 20.35 -5.30 -9.58
N PRO A 158 21.27 -4.38 -9.91
CA PRO A 158 22.65 -4.45 -9.40
C PRO A 158 22.75 -4.41 -7.88
N MET A 159 21.89 -3.65 -7.19
CA MET A 159 21.85 -3.64 -5.72
C MET A 159 21.36 -4.99 -5.15
N MET A 160 20.46 -5.68 -5.87
CA MET A 160 19.94 -6.99 -5.44
C MET A 160 20.92 -8.14 -5.73
N LYS A 161 21.83 -7.98 -6.71
CA LYS A 161 22.74 -9.03 -7.15
C LYS A 161 23.56 -9.67 -6.02
N PRO A 162 24.19 -8.92 -5.07
CA PRO A 162 24.92 -9.53 -3.95
C PRO A 162 24.03 -10.38 -3.03
N TYR A 163 22.73 -10.10 -2.98
CA TYR A 163 21.76 -10.81 -2.16
C TYR A 163 21.19 -12.07 -2.84
N LEU A 164 21.59 -12.38 -4.09
CA LEU A 164 21.23 -13.64 -4.74
C LEU A 164 21.86 -14.82 -4.01
N TYR A 165 21.14 -15.95 -3.98
CA TYR A 165 21.55 -17.14 -3.25
C TYR A 165 22.91 -17.68 -3.71
N GLN A 166 23.16 -17.72 -5.02
CA GLN A 166 24.45 -18.11 -5.59
C GLN A 166 25.61 -17.17 -5.22
N ASN A 167 25.30 -15.94 -4.79
CA ASN A 167 26.27 -14.95 -4.33
C ASN A 167 26.37 -14.88 -2.79
N GLY A 168 25.70 -15.80 -2.07
CA GLY A 168 25.74 -15.90 -0.62
C GLY A 168 24.63 -15.15 0.13
N GLY A 169 23.67 -14.55 -0.58
CA GLY A 169 22.51 -13.89 0.02
C GLY A 169 21.27 -14.80 0.15
N PRO A 170 20.10 -14.25 0.55
CA PRO A 170 18.90 -15.05 0.78
C PRO A 170 18.00 -15.23 -0.45
N ILE A 171 18.19 -14.49 -1.55
CA ILE A 171 17.24 -14.45 -2.67
C ILE A 171 17.38 -15.70 -3.55
N ILE A 172 16.37 -16.57 -3.53
CA ILE A 172 16.35 -17.83 -4.29
C ILE A 172 15.64 -17.74 -5.64
N SER A 173 14.68 -16.83 -5.77
CA SER A 173 13.97 -16.60 -7.03
C SER A 173 13.49 -15.16 -7.15
N VAL A 174 13.32 -14.70 -8.38
CA VAL A 174 12.93 -13.32 -8.70
C VAL A 174 11.77 -13.32 -9.70
N GLN A 175 10.66 -12.69 -9.33
CA GLN A 175 9.51 -12.53 -10.23
C GLN A 175 9.80 -11.43 -11.26
N VAL A 176 9.42 -11.65 -12.51
CA VAL A 176 9.44 -10.63 -13.57
C VAL A 176 8.01 -10.18 -13.83
N GLU A 177 7.75 -8.87 -13.73
CA GLU A 177 6.39 -8.32 -13.82
C GLU A 177 5.46 -8.87 -12.72
N ASN A 178 4.16 -8.64 -12.82
CA ASN A 178 3.14 -9.21 -11.94
C ASN A 178 1.78 -9.36 -12.64
N GLU A 179 1.29 -10.60 -12.76
CA GLU A 179 -0.01 -10.93 -13.36
C GLU A 179 -0.23 -10.22 -14.71
N TYR A 180 0.76 -10.30 -15.59
CA TYR A 180 0.69 -9.64 -16.89
C TYR A 180 -0.43 -10.22 -17.77
N GLY A 181 -0.81 -11.48 -17.52
CA GLY A 181 -1.95 -12.16 -18.10
C GLY A 181 -3.30 -11.48 -17.87
N SER A 182 -3.41 -10.70 -16.79
CA SER A 182 -4.60 -9.93 -16.44
C SER A 182 -4.59 -8.52 -17.04
N TYR A 183 -3.53 -8.15 -17.77
CA TYR A 183 -3.40 -6.84 -18.40
C TYR A 183 -3.76 -6.89 -19.89
N PHE A 184 -4.52 -5.89 -20.34
CA PHE A 184 -5.11 -5.89 -21.68
C PHE A 184 -4.08 -5.84 -22.83
N ALA A 185 -2.88 -5.31 -22.58
CA ALA A 185 -1.90 -5.05 -23.64
C ALA A 185 -1.35 -6.34 -24.27
N CYS A 186 -1.17 -7.41 -23.48
CA CYS A 186 -0.62 -8.69 -23.94
C CYS A 186 0.64 -8.52 -24.82
N ASP A 187 1.53 -7.59 -24.44
CA ASP A 187 2.71 -7.23 -25.22
C ASP A 187 3.91 -8.12 -24.84
N TYR A 188 4.18 -9.14 -25.66
CA TYR A 188 5.34 -10.01 -25.46
C TYR A 188 6.69 -9.33 -25.74
N ASN A 189 6.75 -8.21 -26.47
CA ASN A 189 8.01 -7.49 -26.62
C ASN A 189 8.44 -6.87 -25.30
N TYR A 190 7.49 -6.36 -24.52
CA TYR A 190 7.72 -5.87 -23.17
C TYR A 190 8.21 -7.00 -22.25
N MET A 191 7.53 -8.13 -22.23
CA MET A 191 7.95 -9.28 -21.41
C MET A 191 9.35 -9.78 -21.82
N ARG A 192 9.66 -9.89 -23.12
CA ARG A 192 11.02 -10.23 -23.59
C ARG A 192 12.07 -9.20 -23.18
N HIS A 193 11.72 -7.92 -23.22
CA HIS A 193 12.59 -6.83 -22.80
C HIS A 193 12.94 -6.97 -21.32
N LEU A 194 11.94 -7.16 -20.45
CA LEU A 194 12.16 -7.40 -19.03
C LEU A 194 13.00 -8.65 -18.77
N THR A 195 12.73 -9.77 -19.44
CA THR A 195 13.54 -11.00 -19.30
C THR A 195 15.01 -10.71 -19.58
N ARG A 196 15.32 -10.04 -20.70
CA ARG A 196 16.70 -9.69 -21.07
C ARG A 196 17.33 -8.72 -20.07
N LEU A 197 16.58 -7.71 -19.64
CA LEU A 197 17.04 -6.73 -18.67
C LEU A 197 17.43 -7.40 -17.34
N PHE A 198 16.57 -8.29 -16.83
CA PHE A 198 16.83 -9.03 -15.60
C PHE A 198 18.04 -9.96 -15.74
N ARG A 199 18.13 -10.72 -16.84
CA ARG A 199 19.29 -11.57 -17.12
C ARG A 199 20.59 -10.79 -17.20
N SER A 200 20.57 -9.63 -17.85
CA SER A 200 21.76 -8.79 -18.01
C SER A 200 22.35 -8.31 -16.68
N HIS A 201 21.52 -8.09 -15.66
CA HIS A 201 21.96 -7.64 -14.35
C HIS A 201 22.20 -8.79 -13.37
N LEU A 202 21.28 -9.76 -13.30
CA LEU A 202 21.26 -10.81 -12.27
C LEU A 202 22.01 -12.09 -12.67
N GLY A 203 22.27 -12.30 -13.96
CA GLY A 203 22.89 -13.53 -14.48
C GLY A 203 21.88 -14.61 -14.88
N GLU A 204 22.42 -15.73 -15.37
CA GLU A 204 21.64 -16.86 -15.89
C GLU A 204 21.25 -17.87 -14.80
N GLU A 205 21.94 -17.83 -13.66
CA GLU A 205 21.81 -18.81 -12.58
C GLU A 205 20.56 -18.60 -11.73
N VAL A 206 20.09 -17.36 -11.58
CA VAL A 206 18.90 -17.06 -10.77
C VAL A 206 17.65 -17.64 -11.43
N VAL A 207 16.76 -18.22 -10.62
CA VAL A 207 15.44 -18.64 -11.10
C VAL A 207 14.57 -17.40 -11.28
N LEU A 208 14.28 -17.05 -12.54
CA LEU A 208 13.29 -16.04 -12.88
C LEU A 208 11.94 -16.71 -13.15
N PHE A 209 10.85 -16.09 -12.69
CA PHE A 209 9.51 -16.65 -12.81
C PHE A 209 8.45 -15.58 -13.07
N THR A 210 7.27 -15.99 -13.54
CA THR A 210 6.06 -15.16 -13.61
C THR A 210 4.95 -15.74 -12.74
N THR A 211 3.98 -14.92 -12.36
CA THR A 211 2.78 -15.33 -11.61
C THR A 211 1.55 -14.74 -12.30
N ASP A 212 0.56 -15.60 -12.53
CA ASP A 212 -0.73 -15.26 -13.11
C ASP A 212 -1.85 -16.14 -12.51
N GLY A 213 -3.09 -15.64 -12.53
CA GLY A 213 -4.24 -16.40 -12.06
C GLY A 213 -4.32 -17.80 -12.67
N ALA A 214 -4.76 -18.78 -11.87
CA ALA A 214 -4.79 -20.21 -12.24
C ALA A 214 -5.84 -20.59 -13.32
N GLY A 215 -5.72 -20.01 -14.51
CA GLY A 215 -6.55 -20.25 -15.68
C GLY A 215 -5.77 -20.01 -16.96
N ARG A 216 -6.04 -20.81 -18.00
CA ARG A 216 -5.32 -20.72 -19.29
C ARG A 216 -5.43 -19.35 -19.97
N SER A 217 -6.51 -18.60 -19.71
CA SER A 217 -6.70 -17.25 -20.25
C SER A 217 -5.67 -16.26 -19.73
N PHE A 218 -5.35 -16.31 -18.42
CA PHE A 218 -4.35 -15.45 -17.80
C PHE A 218 -2.95 -15.87 -18.25
N LEU A 219 -2.64 -17.17 -18.12
CA LEU A 219 -1.35 -17.73 -18.53
C LEU A 219 -1.01 -17.45 -19.99
N LYS A 220 -2.00 -17.35 -20.88
CA LYS A 220 -1.79 -17.04 -22.29
C LYS A 220 -0.88 -15.83 -22.47
N CYS A 221 -1.21 -14.70 -21.83
CA CYS A 221 -0.47 -13.44 -21.98
C CYS A 221 0.59 -13.23 -20.90
N GLY A 222 0.52 -13.96 -19.79
CA GLY A 222 1.42 -13.80 -18.65
C GLY A 222 2.65 -14.70 -18.64
N SER A 223 2.60 -15.86 -19.32
CA SER A 223 3.76 -16.75 -19.43
C SER A 223 4.61 -16.44 -20.66
N ILE A 224 5.92 -16.68 -20.54
CA ILE A 224 6.88 -16.53 -21.63
C ILE A 224 8.02 -17.53 -21.44
N GLN A 225 8.62 -17.96 -22.56
CA GLN A 225 9.83 -18.78 -22.54
C GLN A 225 10.95 -18.14 -21.70
N ASP A 226 11.78 -18.97 -21.08
CA ASP A 226 12.91 -18.63 -20.19
C ASP A 226 12.55 -18.13 -18.79
N LEU A 227 11.25 -17.91 -18.52
CA LEU A 227 10.72 -17.62 -17.19
C LEU A 227 9.83 -18.77 -16.73
N TYR A 228 10.04 -19.27 -15.52
CA TYR A 228 9.22 -20.36 -14.99
C TYR A 228 7.80 -19.87 -14.67
N ALA A 229 6.76 -20.46 -15.26
CA ALA A 229 5.39 -20.01 -15.01
C ALA A 229 4.81 -20.60 -13.71
N THR A 230 4.41 -19.72 -12.80
CA THR A 230 3.70 -20.06 -11.56
C THR A 230 2.26 -19.57 -11.62
N VAL A 231 1.42 -20.03 -10.70
CA VAL A 231 0.02 -19.57 -10.62
C VAL A 231 -0.29 -18.99 -9.24
N ASP A 232 -1.34 -18.19 -9.16
CA ASP A 232 -1.98 -17.81 -7.90
C ASP A 232 -3.43 -18.28 -7.82
N PHE A 233 -3.90 -18.52 -6.60
CA PHE A 233 -5.30 -18.82 -6.29
C PHE A 233 -5.55 -18.86 -4.78
N GLY A 234 -6.78 -18.51 -4.39
CA GLY A 234 -7.24 -18.53 -3.00
C GLY A 234 -7.78 -19.87 -2.51
N PRO A 235 -8.17 -19.94 -1.23
CA PRO A 235 -8.72 -21.14 -0.61
C PRO A 235 -10.18 -21.39 -1.05
N GLY A 236 -10.67 -22.60 -0.80
CA GLY A 236 -12.05 -22.99 -1.13
C GLY A 236 -12.27 -23.42 -2.58
N GLY A 237 -11.32 -23.16 -3.48
CA GLY A 237 -11.31 -23.65 -4.86
C GLY A 237 -10.80 -25.09 -5.03
N ASN A 238 -10.80 -25.55 -6.28
CA ASN A 238 -10.22 -26.85 -6.66
C ASN A 238 -8.71 -26.74 -6.93
N VAL A 239 -7.91 -27.11 -5.93
CA VAL A 239 -6.44 -27.09 -5.98
C VAL A 239 -5.86 -27.88 -7.15
N THR A 240 -6.40 -29.07 -7.44
CA THR A 240 -5.91 -29.91 -8.55
C THR A 240 -6.16 -29.24 -9.90
N ALA A 241 -7.33 -28.62 -10.08
CA ALA A 241 -7.64 -27.88 -11.31
C ALA A 241 -6.75 -26.65 -11.47
N ALA A 242 -6.45 -25.94 -10.38
CA ALA A 242 -5.56 -24.78 -10.40
C ALA A 242 -4.14 -25.18 -10.84
N PHE A 243 -3.56 -26.23 -10.25
CA PHE A 243 -2.25 -26.73 -10.67
C PHE A 243 -2.26 -27.41 -12.06
N SER A 244 -3.40 -27.92 -12.52
CA SER A 244 -3.54 -28.37 -13.91
C SER A 244 -3.42 -27.21 -14.91
N ALA A 245 -3.78 -25.99 -14.52
CA ALA A 245 -3.52 -24.80 -15.32
C ALA A 245 -2.03 -24.48 -15.37
N GLN A 246 -1.32 -24.55 -14.23
CA GLN A 246 0.14 -24.38 -14.22
C GLN A 246 0.82 -25.43 -15.11
N ARG A 247 0.42 -26.70 -15.02
CA ARG A 247 0.97 -27.80 -15.84
C ARG A 247 0.74 -27.64 -17.34
N TYR A 248 -0.19 -26.78 -17.76
CA TYR A 248 -0.35 -26.42 -19.16
C TYR A 248 0.78 -25.52 -19.67
N ALA A 249 1.27 -24.61 -18.82
CA ALA A 249 2.42 -23.74 -19.15
C ALA A 249 3.77 -24.41 -18.83
N GLU A 250 3.84 -25.17 -17.73
CA GLU A 250 5.03 -25.86 -17.23
C GLU A 250 4.72 -27.36 -17.04
N PRO A 251 4.83 -28.20 -18.09
CA PRO A 251 4.56 -29.64 -18.01
C PRO A 251 5.39 -30.36 -16.94
N HIS A 252 6.57 -29.82 -16.65
CA HIS A 252 7.56 -30.32 -15.70
C HIS A 252 8.03 -29.20 -14.78
N GLY A 253 8.63 -29.56 -13.65
CA GLY A 253 9.10 -28.63 -12.62
C GLY A 253 8.14 -28.51 -11.42
N PRO A 254 8.52 -27.74 -10.38
CA PRO A 254 7.76 -27.64 -9.13
C PRO A 254 6.38 -27.01 -9.30
N LEU A 255 5.37 -27.61 -8.66
CA LEU A 255 4.10 -26.91 -8.47
C LEU A 255 4.30 -25.72 -7.54
N VAL A 256 3.77 -24.56 -7.91
CA VAL A 256 3.96 -23.30 -7.19
C VAL A 256 2.65 -22.51 -7.17
N ASN A 257 2.13 -22.25 -5.97
CA ASN A 257 1.18 -21.18 -5.73
C ASN A 257 1.92 -19.97 -5.16
N SER A 258 2.14 -18.94 -5.99
CA SER A 258 2.91 -17.75 -5.63
C SER A 258 2.09 -16.72 -4.83
N GLU A 259 0.76 -16.80 -4.85
CA GLU A 259 -0.13 -16.02 -3.97
C GLU A 259 -1.33 -16.86 -3.50
N PHE A 260 -1.16 -17.53 -2.37
CA PHE A 260 -2.25 -18.21 -1.67
C PHE A 260 -2.95 -17.26 -0.71
N TYR A 261 -4.14 -16.80 -1.10
CA TYR A 261 -4.87 -15.74 -0.38
C TYR A 261 -5.35 -16.16 1.03
N THR A 262 -4.70 -15.69 2.08
CA THR A 262 -5.03 -16.03 3.49
C THR A 262 -6.25 -15.28 4.04
N GLY A 263 -6.62 -14.23 3.33
CA GLY A 263 -7.66 -13.26 3.60
C GLY A 263 -7.94 -12.49 2.30
N TRP A 264 -8.33 -11.21 2.37
CA TRP A 264 -8.55 -10.39 1.17
C TRP A 264 -8.44 -8.89 1.45
N LEU A 265 -8.34 -8.09 0.40
CA LEU A 265 -8.36 -6.63 0.49
C LEU A 265 -9.72 -6.07 0.93
N ASP A 266 -9.69 -4.88 1.50
CA ASP A 266 -10.89 -4.09 1.85
C ASP A 266 -11.06 -2.91 0.91
N ASN A 267 -12.27 -2.33 0.91
CA ASN A 267 -12.55 -1.03 0.28
C ASN A 267 -13.36 -0.15 1.24
N TRP A 268 -13.16 1.17 1.17
CA TRP A 268 -14.00 2.12 1.91
C TRP A 268 -15.48 1.97 1.52
N GLY A 269 -16.36 1.83 2.50
CA GLY A 269 -17.80 1.63 2.35
C GLY A 269 -18.22 0.17 2.15
N SER A 270 -17.28 -0.77 2.02
CA SER A 270 -17.55 -2.20 1.97
C SER A 270 -17.45 -2.85 3.36
N ARG A 271 -17.85 -4.12 3.47
CA ARG A 271 -17.60 -4.91 4.68
C ARG A 271 -16.13 -5.34 4.72
N HIS A 272 -15.59 -5.45 5.93
CA HIS A 272 -14.28 -6.05 6.14
C HIS A 272 -14.25 -7.49 5.63
N SER A 273 -13.26 -7.79 4.80
CA SER A 273 -13.03 -9.09 4.20
C SER A 273 -12.44 -10.04 5.23
N VAL A 274 -13.06 -11.21 5.39
CA VAL A 274 -12.62 -12.25 6.33
C VAL A 274 -12.68 -13.61 5.64
N VAL A 275 -11.63 -14.42 5.81
CA VAL A 275 -11.53 -15.78 5.30
C VAL A 275 -11.26 -16.73 6.47
N SER A 276 -12.09 -17.78 6.58
CA SER A 276 -12.01 -18.73 7.70
C SER A 276 -10.64 -19.42 7.80
N SER A 277 -10.07 -19.43 9.01
CA SER A 277 -8.85 -20.19 9.35
C SER A 277 -8.93 -21.66 8.93
N ALA A 278 -10.09 -22.30 9.07
CA ALA A 278 -10.28 -23.70 8.69
C ALA A 278 -10.20 -23.91 7.18
N VAL A 279 -10.72 -22.98 6.38
CA VAL A 279 -10.71 -23.03 4.91
C VAL A 279 -9.30 -22.79 4.38
N VAL A 280 -8.56 -21.85 4.99
CA VAL A 280 -7.14 -21.61 4.72
C VAL A 280 -6.31 -22.85 5.05
N ALA A 281 -6.40 -23.37 6.28
CA ALA A 281 -5.64 -24.54 6.72
C ALA A 281 -5.91 -25.79 5.86
N LYS A 282 -7.18 -26.04 5.51
CA LYS A 282 -7.57 -27.17 4.65
C LYS A 282 -6.96 -27.06 3.24
N SER A 283 -6.99 -25.87 2.65
CA SER A 283 -6.46 -25.66 1.29
C SER A 283 -4.92 -25.73 1.29
N LEU A 284 -4.27 -25.14 2.30
CA LEU A 284 -2.82 -25.24 2.51
C LEU A 284 -2.37 -26.69 2.67
N SER A 285 -3.06 -27.47 3.52
CA SER A 285 -2.76 -28.89 3.74
C SER A 285 -2.81 -29.69 2.43
N LYS A 286 -3.83 -29.45 1.59
CA LYS A 286 -3.94 -30.08 0.26
C LYS A 286 -2.76 -29.74 -0.65
N MET A 287 -2.38 -28.46 -0.75
CA MET A 287 -1.25 -28.03 -1.58
C MET A 287 0.07 -28.66 -1.11
N LEU A 288 0.32 -28.65 0.20
CA LEU A 288 1.54 -29.23 0.75
C LEU A 288 1.59 -30.76 0.60
N ALA A 289 0.45 -31.44 0.68
CA ALA A 289 0.34 -32.88 0.42
C ALA A 289 0.62 -33.23 -1.05
N MET A 290 0.34 -32.32 -1.99
CA MET A 290 0.72 -32.44 -3.40
C MET A 290 2.21 -32.13 -3.66
N GLY A 291 2.98 -31.78 -2.63
CA GLY A 291 4.39 -31.39 -2.77
C GLY A 291 4.59 -29.96 -3.31
N ALA A 292 3.53 -29.16 -3.44
CA ALA A 292 3.61 -27.82 -3.99
C ALA A 292 4.35 -26.84 -3.06
N ASN A 293 5.04 -25.89 -3.66
CA ASN A 293 5.57 -24.71 -3.00
C ASN A 293 4.43 -23.69 -2.89
N VAL A 294 4.37 -23.00 -1.75
CA VAL A 294 3.26 -22.08 -1.46
C VAL A 294 3.83 -20.82 -0.83
N ASN A 295 3.41 -19.66 -1.32
CA ASN A 295 3.53 -18.40 -0.64
C ASN A 295 2.14 -17.94 -0.14
N MET A 296 2.00 -17.69 1.15
CA MET A 296 0.78 -17.17 1.78
C MET A 296 0.71 -15.65 1.63
N TYR A 297 -0.25 -15.17 0.83
CA TYR A 297 -0.47 -13.74 0.56
C TYR A 297 -1.75 -13.26 1.26
N MET A 298 -1.72 -12.38 2.26
CA MET A 298 -0.57 -11.93 3.05
C MET A 298 -0.27 -12.88 4.20
N PHE A 299 0.95 -12.89 4.73
CA PHE A 299 1.20 -13.47 6.05
C PHE A 299 1.09 -12.40 7.14
N ILE A 300 1.56 -11.20 6.83
CA ILE A 300 1.24 -9.95 7.51
C ILE A 300 1.04 -8.88 6.44
N GLY A 301 -0.08 -8.16 6.49
CA GLY A 301 -0.33 -7.10 5.52
C GLY A 301 0.23 -5.73 5.96
N GLY A 302 -0.02 -5.31 7.21
CA GLY A 302 0.48 -4.04 7.76
C GLY A 302 -0.43 -2.85 7.43
N THR A 303 0.16 -1.68 7.18
CA THR A 303 -0.59 -0.41 7.01
C THR A 303 -0.15 0.35 5.75
N ASN A 304 -1.11 0.85 4.98
CA ASN A 304 -0.91 1.85 3.94
C ASN A 304 -0.76 3.25 4.57
N PHE A 305 0.38 3.53 5.21
CA PHE A 305 0.63 4.85 5.78
C PHE A 305 0.57 5.97 4.73
N GLY A 306 0.31 7.21 5.17
CA GLY A 306 0.23 8.38 4.30
C GLY A 306 -0.81 8.22 3.17
N TYR A 307 -0.32 8.15 1.94
CA TYR A 307 -1.13 8.12 0.71
C TYR A 307 -0.88 6.87 -0.14
N TRP A 308 -0.25 5.83 0.42
CA TRP A 308 0.25 4.70 -0.35
C TRP A 308 -0.83 3.67 -0.76
N ASN A 309 -2.06 3.85 -0.32
CA ASN A 309 -3.18 3.00 -0.72
C ASN A 309 -3.47 3.14 -2.22
N GLY A 310 -3.86 2.04 -2.86
CA GLY A 310 -4.36 2.08 -4.22
C GLY A 310 -5.88 2.26 -4.32
N ALA A 311 -6.41 2.01 -5.53
CA ALA A 311 -7.84 1.79 -5.79
C ALA A 311 -8.08 0.67 -6.82
N GLY A 312 -9.28 0.07 -6.85
CA GLY A 312 -9.69 -0.96 -7.81
C GLY A 312 -11.11 -0.80 -8.37
N GLY A 313 -11.46 -1.65 -9.34
CA GLY A 313 -12.82 -1.79 -9.89
C GLY A 313 -13.45 -0.49 -10.45
N LYS A 314 -14.75 -0.30 -10.23
CA LYS A 314 -15.45 0.98 -10.42
C LYS A 314 -15.01 1.94 -9.31
N TYR A 315 -13.88 2.62 -9.52
CA TYR A 315 -13.14 3.44 -8.56
C TYR A 315 -13.56 3.26 -7.10
N SER A 316 -12.95 2.29 -6.44
CA SER A 316 -13.09 2.04 -5.01
C SER A 316 -11.72 2.03 -4.37
N SER A 317 -11.51 2.92 -3.41
CA SER A 317 -10.22 3.08 -2.73
C SER A 317 -10.09 2.04 -1.62
N GLN A 318 -8.95 1.33 -1.59
CA GLN A 318 -8.61 0.51 -0.44
C GLN A 318 -8.30 1.38 0.79
N PRO A 319 -8.59 0.91 2.02
CA PRO A 319 -8.42 1.70 3.22
C PRO A 319 -6.95 1.79 3.68
N THR A 320 -6.74 2.55 4.75
CA THR A 320 -5.41 2.74 5.36
C THR A 320 -4.90 1.45 5.97
N SER A 321 -5.76 0.70 6.67
CA SER A 321 -5.41 -0.63 7.16
C SER A 321 -5.22 -1.58 5.99
N TYR A 322 -4.13 -2.34 6.02
CA TYR A 322 -3.93 -3.51 5.17
C TYR A 322 -3.85 -4.77 6.04
N ASP A 323 -4.68 -4.85 7.09
CA ASP A 323 -4.77 -6.02 7.98
C ASP A 323 -4.96 -7.33 7.21
N TYR A 324 -5.77 -7.26 6.15
CA TYR A 324 -6.04 -8.34 5.20
C TYR A 324 -6.75 -9.56 5.81
N ASP A 325 -7.12 -9.54 7.10
CA ASP A 325 -7.42 -10.76 7.86
C ASP A 325 -6.26 -11.76 7.76
N ALA A 326 -5.02 -11.26 7.77
CA ALA A 326 -3.82 -12.08 7.65
C ALA A 326 -3.56 -12.91 8.93
N PRO A 327 -2.71 -13.95 8.86
CA PRO A 327 -2.29 -14.73 10.03
C PRO A 327 -1.71 -13.87 11.15
N LEU A 328 -0.94 -12.84 10.81
CA LEU A 328 -0.58 -11.76 11.73
C LEU A 328 -1.41 -10.53 11.39
N THR A 329 -2.00 -9.90 12.41
CA THR A 329 -2.82 -8.68 12.25
C THR A 329 -1.99 -7.50 11.73
N GLU A 330 -2.65 -6.38 11.41
CA GLU A 330 -2.01 -5.11 11.07
C GLU A 330 -0.86 -4.72 12.03
N ALA A 331 -1.04 -4.91 13.34
CA ALA A 331 -0.02 -4.62 14.36
C ALA A 331 0.97 -5.76 14.64
N GLY A 332 0.87 -6.88 13.90
CA GLY A 332 1.72 -8.06 14.07
C GLY A 332 1.31 -8.97 15.22
N ASP A 333 0.03 -8.99 15.59
CA ASP A 333 -0.48 -9.82 16.69
C ASP A 333 -0.71 -11.26 16.22
N LEU A 334 -0.49 -12.23 17.12
CA LEU A 334 -0.71 -13.66 16.82
C LEU A 334 -2.21 -13.98 16.83
N THR A 335 -2.71 -14.60 15.76
CA THR A 335 -4.14 -14.98 15.64
C THR A 335 -4.35 -16.49 15.69
N GLU A 336 -5.61 -16.93 15.81
CA GLU A 336 -5.97 -18.34 15.63
C GLU A 336 -5.54 -18.88 14.26
N LYS A 337 -5.58 -18.05 13.22
CA LYS A 337 -5.16 -18.40 11.85
C LYS A 337 -3.66 -18.67 11.78
N TYR A 338 -2.85 -17.88 12.48
CA TYR A 338 -1.40 -18.12 12.62
C TYR A 338 -1.13 -19.52 13.20
N PHE A 339 -1.78 -19.87 14.31
CA PHE A 339 -1.57 -21.17 14.95
C PHE A 339 -2.09 -22.33 14.08
N ALA A 340 -3.23 -22.17 13.41
CA ALA A 340 -3.77 -23.19 12.49
C ALA A 340 -2.81 -23.46 11.31
N ILE A 341 -2.24 -22.42 10.70
CA ILE A 341 -1.23 -22.55 9.64
C ILE A 341 0.02 -23.25 10.16
N ARG A 342 0.51 -22.85 11.34
CA ARG A 342 1.68 -23.47 11.96
C ARG A 342 1.49 -24.98 12.19
N GLU A 343 0.30 -25.41 12.64
CA GLU A 343 0.01 -26.85 12.79
C GLU A 343 0.03 -27.59 11.46
N VAL A 344 -0.49 -27.00 10.38
CA VAL A 344 -0.41 -27.62 9.04
C VAL A 344 1.05 -27.74 8.57
N ILE A 345 1.89 -26.74 8.81
CA ILE A 345 3.31 -26.75 8.43
C ILE A 345 4.08 -27.86 9.19
N LYS A 346 3.81 -28.02 10.49
CA LYS A 346 4.40 -29.08 11.32
C LYS A 346 4.15 -30.49 10.76
N MET A 347 3.01 -30.72 10.12
CA MET A 347 2.68 -32.03 9.55
C MET A 347 3.61 -32.43 8.39
N VAL A 348 4.23 -31.47 7.70
CA VAL A 348 5.05 -31.72 6.51
C VAL A 348 6.52 -31.35 6.66
N ARG A 349 6.90 -30.68 7.75
CA ARG A 349 8.29 -30.34 8.06
C ARG A 349 8.80 -31.17 9.21
N LYS A 350 9.94 -31.84 9.00
CA LYS A 350 10.63 -32.65 10.03
C LYS A 350 11.02 -31.84 11.27
N GLN A 351 11.35 -30.55 11.07
CA GLN A 351 11.74 -29.62 12.13
C GLN A 351 11.11 -28.27 11.84
N ILE A 352 10.50 -27.69 12.86
CA ILE A 352 10.11 -26.28 12.92
C ILE A 352 10.86 -25.64 14.10
N PRO A 353 11.06 -24.31 14.12
CA PRO A 353 11.79 -23.66 15.20
C PRO A 353 11.18 -23.95 16.58
N GLU A 354 12.04 -24.35 17.51
CA GLU A 354 11.72 -24.54 18.93
C GLU A 354 11.86 -23.21 19.70
N GLY A 355 11.27 -23.15 20.89
CA GLY A 355 11.30 -21.98 21.75
C GLY A 355 10.05 -21.09 21.67
N PRO A 356 10.01 -20.00 22.46
CA PRO A 356 8.86 -19.13 22.52
C PRO A 356 8.70 -18.31 21.23
N ILE A 357 7.46 -18.19 20.77
CA ILE A 357 7.11 -17.25 19.70
C ILE A 357 7.16 -15.83 20.28
N PRO A 358 7.76 -14.83 19.59
CA PRO A 358 7.69 -13.44 20.04
C PRO A 358 6.24 -13.02 20.28
N PRO A 359 5.93 -12.39 21.43
CA PRO A 359 4.55 -12.10 21.80
C PRO A 359 3.93 -11.01 20.92
N THR A 360 2.60 -10.92 20.97
CA THR A 360 1.86 -9.73 20.53
C THR A 360 2.39 -8.49 21.24
N THR A 361 2.59 -7.37 20.51
CA THR A 361 3.06 -6.13 21.15
C THR A 361 1.98 -5.60 22.10
N PRO A 362 2.35 -5.12 23.30
CA PRO A 362 1.43 -4.45 24.20
C PRO A 362 0.75 -3.26 23.51
N LYS A 363 -0.54 -3.05 23.81
CA LYS A 363 -1.32 -1.91 23.34
C LYS A 363 -1.73 -1.05 24.52
N TYR A 364 -1.58 0.27 24.40
CA TYR A 364 -1.94 1.21 25.46
C TYR A 364 -3.04 2.18 25.00
N ALA A 365 -4.03 2.41 25.86
CA ALA A 365 -5.07 3.42 25.65
C ALA A 365 -4.64 4.73 26.30
N TYR A 366 -4.03 5.64 25.53
CA TYR A 366 -3.66 6.98 26.01
C TYR A 366 -4.86 7.89 26.31
N GLY A 367 -6.08 7.43 25.99
CA GLY A 367 -7.31 8.12 26.32
C GLY A 367 -7.66 9.26 25.36
N PRO A 368 -8.59 10.15 25.74
CA PRO A 368 -9.07 11.22 24.88
C PRO A 368 -8.06 12.37 24.79
N VAL A 369 -7.84 12.87 23.57
CA VAL A 369 -7.09 14.11 23.31
C VAL A 369 -8.05 15.18 22.84
N LYS A 370 -8.05 16.31 23.55
CA LYS A 370 -8.83 17.48 23.17
C LYS A 370 -8.18 18.16 21.96
N MET A 371 -9.00 18.38 20.94
CA MET A 371 -8.61 19.02 19.71
C MET A 371 -9.12 20.47 19.68
N LYS A 372 -8.41 21.32 18.97
CA LYS A 372 -8.81 22.71 18.69
C LYS A 372 -8.65 22.98 17.20
N LYS A 373 -9.55 23.78 16.63
CA LYS A 373 -9.40 24.27 15.26
C LYS A 373 -8.17 25.19 15.22
N LEU A 374 -7.23 24.92 14.32
CA LEU A 374 -6.07 25.77 14.09
C LEU A 374 -6.43 26.86 13.08
N GLN A 375 -6.73 26.46 11.85
CA GLN A 375 -7.11 27.35 10.75
C GLN A 375 -7.80 26.55 9.64
N THR A 376 -8.56 27.22 8.76
CA THR A 376 -9.06 26.57 7.54
C THR A 376 -7.93 26.31 6.57
N LEU A 377 -8.12 25.37 5.64
CA LEU A 377 -7.13 25.11 4.59
C LEU A 377 -6.88 26.36 3.73
N THR A 378 -7.93 27.12 3.44
CA THR A 378 -7.84 28.37 2.67
C THR A 378 -7.05 29.46 3.41
N ASP A 379 -7.19 29.56 4.74
CA ASP A 379 -6.42 30.52 5.55
C ASP A 379 -4.94 30.14 5.66
N ALA A 380 -4.62 28.87 5.41
CA ALA A 380 -3.27 28.33 5.45
C ALA A 380 -2.55 28.35 4.10
N LEU A 381 -3.17 28.86 3.02
CA LEU A 381 -2.64 28.74 1.65
C LEU A 381 -1.23 29.29 1.46
N GLU A 382 -0.89 30.39 2.13
CA GLU A 382 0.46 30.98 2.03
C GLU A 382 1.54 30.02 2.55
N VAL A 383 1.22 29.24 3.58
CA VAL A 383 2.12 28.23 4.16
C VAL A 383 2.08 26.93 3.37
N LEU A 384 0.90 26.53 2.89
CA LEU A 384 0.71 25.28 2.18
C LEU A 384 1.21 25.32 0.73
N SER A 385 1.19 26.49 0.08
CA SER A 385 1.49 26.66 -1.33
C SER A 385 2.55 27.74 -1.52
N TYR A 386 3.78 27.44 -1.09
CA TYR A 386 4.90 28.39 -1.11
C TYR A 386 5.21 28.92 -2.53
N SER A 387 5.01 28.10 -3.57
CA SER A 387 5.21 28.50 -4.98
C SER A 387 4.10 29.40 -5.54
N GLY A 388 2.99 29.58 -4.81
CA GLY A 388 1.81 30.29 -5.28
C GLY A 388 1.01 29.52 -6.34
N PRO A 389 -0.07 30.12 -6.88
CA PRO A 389 -0.95 29.44 -7.81
C PRO A 389 -0.39 29.37 -9.23
N VAL A 390 -0.65 28.25 -9.90
CA VAL A 390 -0.58 28.14 -11.36
C VAL A 390 -1.89 28.65 -11.95
N ARG A 391 -1.81 29.60 -12.88
CA ARG A 391 -2.98 30.17 -13.56
C ARG A 391 -3.16 29.58 -14.96
N SER A 392 -4.39 29.21 -15.30
CA SER A 392 -4.73 28.63 -16.60
C SER A 392 -6.18 28.94 -16.98
N ILE A 393 -6.49 28.92 -18.27
CA ILE A 393 -7.88 29.08 -18.75
C ILE A 393 -8.73 27.88 -18.33
N TYR A 394 -8.17 26.68 -18.36
CA TYR A 394 -8.81 25.41 -18.00
C TYR A 394 -8.07 24.72 -16.84
N PRO A 395 -8.73 23.81 -16.09
CA PRO A 395 -8.07 23.05 -15.04
C PRO A 395 -6.92 22.20 -15.59
N GLN A 396 -5.89 22.02 -14.77
CA GLN A 396 -4.75 21.14 -15.01
C GLN A 396 -4.80 19.94 -14.05
N THR A 397 -4.23 18.80 -14.43
CA THR A 397 -4.25 17.63 -13.55
C THR A 397 -3.27 17.79 -12.40
N PHE A 398 -3.32 16.88 -11.42
CA PHE A 398 -2.31 16.80 -10.35
C PHE A 398 -0.89 16.70 -10.92
N ILE A 399 -0.71 15.89 -11.98
CA ILE A 399 0.59 15.69 -12.64
C ILE A 399 1.11 16.95 -13.32
N ASP A 400 0.21 17.74 -13.95
CA ASP A 400 0.57 19.01 -14.58
C ASP A 400 1.02 20.07 -13.57
N LEU A 401 0.54 19.95 -12.33
CA LEU A 401 0.85 20.84 -11.20
C LEU A 401 2.02 20.31 -10.34
N ASP A 402 2.76 19.32 -10.84
CA ASP A 402 3.84 18.62 -10.15
C ASP A 402 3.46 18.09 -8.74
N GLN A 403 2.20 17.72 -8.57
CA GLN A 403 1.68 17.16 -7.33
C GLN A 403 1.23 15.71 -7.51
N LYS A 404 1.78 14.80 -6.71
CA LYS A 404 1.53 13.35 -6.85
C LYS A 404 0.44 12.85 -5.92
N PHE A 405 0.43 13.33 -4.68
CA PHE A 405 -0.41 12.84 -3.59
C PHE A 405 -1.13 14.00 -2.87
N GLY A 406 -1.97 13.68 -1.90
CA GLY A 406 -2.67 14.68 -1.09
C GLY A 406 -3.75 15.44 -1.86
N TYR A 407 -3.66 16.77 -1.83
CA TYR A 407 -4.77 17.67 -2.17
C TYR A 407 -4.34 18.87 -3.01
N VAL A 408 -5.10 19.21 -4.05
CA VAL A 408 -4.89 20.44 -4.84
C VAL A 408 -6.14 21.31 -4.70
N LEU A 409 -5.94 22.61 -4.46
CA LEU A 409 -7.04 23.57 -4.47
C LEU A 409 -7.19 24.20 -5.86
N TYR A 410 -8.38 24.09 -6.45
CA TYR A 410 -8.75 24.76 -7.70
C TYR A 410 -9.68 25.92 -7.39
N ARG A 411 -9.27 27.14 -7.74
CA ARG A 411 -10.01 28.39 -7.47
C ARG A 411 -10.44 29.06 -8.77
N THR A 412 -11.69 29.49 -8.83
CA THR A 412 -12.25 30.35 -9.89
C THR A 412 -13.30 31.29 -9.28
N THR A 413 -14.07 31.99 -10.10
CA THR A 413 -15.16 32.87 -9.67
C THR A 413 -16.45 32.56 -10.41
N LEU A 414 -17.61 32.79 -9.77
CA LEU A 414 -18.89 32.69 -10.46
C LEU A 414 -18.99 33.72 -11.59
N PRO A 415 -19.20 33.32 -12.86
CA PRO A 415 -19.29 34.25 -13.99
C PRO A 415 -20.61 35.03 -14.03
N MET A 416 -21.62 34.57 -13.29
CA MET A 416 -22.96 35.16 -13.26
C MET A 416 -23.59 35.06 -11.87
N ASN A 417 -24.70 35.77 -11.66
CA ASN A 417 -25.48 35.65 -10.43
C ASN A 417 -26.23 34.31 -10.40
N CYS A 418 -25.98 33.52 -9.36
CA CYS A 418 -26.68 32.27 -9.07
C CYS A 418 -27.70 32.51 -7.95
N SER A 419 -28.74 33.31 -8.24
CA SER A 419 -29.81 33.64 -7.28
C SER A 419 -30.73 32.45 -7.00
N SER A 420 -30.84 31.52 -7.94
CA SER A 420 -31.45 30.20 -7.75
C SER A 420 -30.37 29.11 -7.74
N PRO A 421 -30.63 27.95 -7.10
CA PRO A 421 -29.71 26.81 -7.11
C PRO A 421 -29.28 26.47 -8.55
N THR A 422 -28.00 26.71 -8.84
CA THR A 422 -27.43 26.53 -10.19
C THR A 422 -26.48 25.33 -10.16
N PRO A 423 -26.62 24.36 -11.09
CA PRO A 423 -25.76 23.18 -11.08
C PRO A 423 -24.28 23.49 -11.37
N LEU A 424 -23.38 23.20 -10.44
CA LEU A 424 -21.95 23.05 -10.68
C LEU A 424 -21.67 21.57 -10.97
N ALA A 425 -21.15 21.24 -12.15
CA ALA A 425 -21.01 19.87 -12.59
C ALA A 425 -19.66 19.57 -13.24
N SER A 426 -19.29 18.29 -13.22
CA SER A 426 -18.25 17.69 -14.05
C SER A 426 -18.91 16.72 -15.04
N PRO A 427 -19.36 17.20 -16.22
CA PRO A 427 -20.20 16.41 -17.12
C PRO A 427 -19.55 15.11 -17.61
N LEU A 428 -18.21 15.08 -17.67
CA LEU A 428 -17.43 13.92 -18.10
C LEU A 428 -16.86 13.13 -16.91
N ASN A 429 -17.40 13.31 -15.70
CA ASN A 429 -16.96 12.60 -14.50
C ASN A 429 -15.45 12.78 -14.23
N GLY A 430 -14.98 14.02 -14.34
CA GLY A 430 -13.58 14.42 -14.27
C GLY A 430 -13.10 14.91 -12.91
N VAL A 431 -13.88 14.73 -11.83
CA VAL A 431 -13.40 14.95 -10.46
C VAL A 431 -12.71 13.67 -9.99
N HIS A 432 -11.38 13.67 -9.99
CA HIS A 432 -10.56 12.51 -9.61
C HIS A 432 -9.79 12.83 -8.32
N ASP A 433 -10.30 12.51 -7.13
CA ASP A 433 -11.40 11.55 -6.87
C ASP A 433 -12.58 12.12 -6.09
N ARG A 434 -12.32 13.04 -5.17
CA ARG A 434 -13.35 13.67 -4.34
C ARG A 434 -13.05 15.15 -4.20
N ALA A 435 -14.06 15.98 -4.41
CA ALA A 435 -13.89 17.43 -4.36
C ALA A 435 -14.82 18.09 -3.36
N TYR A 436 -14.24 18.87 -2.45
CA TYR A 436 -14.93 19.64 -1.43
C TYR A 436 -15.11 21.06 -1.93
N VAL A 437 -16.36 21.45 -2.18
CA VAL A 437 -16.69 22.71 -2.84
C VAL A 437 -17.12 23.74 -1.82
N SER A 438 -16.56 24.94 -1.90
CA SER A 438 -16.97 26.12 -1.14
C SER A 438 -17.21 27.32 -2.05
N VAL A 439 -18.19 28.15 -1.70
CA VAL A 439 -18.45 29.45 -2.36
C VAL A 439 -18.31 30.56 -1.32
N SER A 440 -17.41 31.51 -1.57
CA SER A 440 -17.08 32.61 -0.65
C SER A 440 -16.80 32.13 0.79
N GLY A 441 -16.06 31.03 0.92
CA GLY A 441 -15.70 30.42 2.21
C GLY A 441 -16.77 29.53 2.85
N VAL A 442 -17.97 29.43 2.26
CA VAL A 442 -19.05 28.58 2.77
C VAL A 442 -19.03 27.23 2.04
N ALA A 443 -18.94 26.12 2.77
CA ALA A 443 -19.00 24.79 2.17
C ALA A 443 -20.40 24.51 1.60
N VAL A 444 -20.46 24.09 0.32
CA VAL A 444 -21.73 23.93 -0.42
C VAL A 444 -22.02 22.49 -0.85
N GLY A 445 -21.01 21.62 -0.94
CA GLY A 445 -21.23 20.23 -1.31
C GLY A 445 -19.96 19.47 -1.64
N ILE A 446 -20.14 18.20 -1.98
CA ILE A 446 -19.07 17.28 -2.34
C ILE A 446 -19.38 16.65 -3.69
N LEU A 447 -18.41 16.71 -4.61
CA LEU A 447 -18.41 15.92 -5.83
C LEU A 447 -17.55 14.66 -5.62
N GLU A 448 -17.95 13.55 -6.20
CA GLU A 448 -17.31 12.24 -6.02
C GLU A 448 -17.31 11.46 -7.33
N ARG A 449 -16.13 10.99 -7.73
CA ARG A 449 -15.90 10.16 -8.91
C ARG A 449 -16.91 9.02 -8.97
N ASN A 450 -17.58 8.88 -10.11
CA ASN A 450 -18.62 7.88 -10.40
C ASN A 450 -19.91 7.94 -9.57
N THR A 451 -19.99 8.76 -8.52
CA THR A 451 -21.10 8.78 -7.55
C THR A 451 -21.89 10.08 -7.62
N ALA A 452 -21.21 11.23 -7.52
CA ALA A 452 -21.85 12.55 -7.46
C ALA A 452 -21.08 13.53 -8.35
N ILE A 453 -21.54 13.69 -9.60
CA ILE A 453 -20.86 14.54 -10.61
C ILE A 453 -21.42 15.97 -10.67
N MET A 454 -22.40 16.30 -9.83
CA MET A 454 -23.08 17.59 -9.81
C MET A 454 -23.55 17.95 -8.40
N ILE A 455 -23.43 19.22 -8.06
CA ILE A 455 -24.03 19.85 -6.88
C ILE A 455 -24.69 21.16 -7.28
N ASN A 456 -25.61 21.68 -6.49
CA ASN A 456 -26.16 23.01 -6.71
C ASN A 456 -25.40 24.05 -5.88
N VAL A 457 -25.11 25.20 -6.49
CA VAL A 457 -24.47 26.34 -5.84
C VAL A 457 -25.32 27.60 -5.98
N THR A 458 -25.17 28.52 -5.03
CA THR A 458 -25.75 29.86 -5.04
C THR A 458 -24.68 30.89 -4.72
N GLY A 459 -24.85 32.13 -5.20
CA GLY A 459 -23.87 33.20 -5.00
C GLY A 459 -24.04 34.33 -6.00
N THR A 460 -23.27 35.40 -5.84
CA THR A 460 -23.25 36.54 -6.77
C THR A 460 -22.09 36.42 -7.76
N ALA A 461 -22.21 37.07 -8.92
CA ALA A 461 -21.12 37.17 -9.88
C ALA A 461 -19.85 37.70 -9.20
N GLY A 462 -18.70 37.09 -9.50
CA GLY A 462 -17.42 37.38 -8.84
C GLY A 462 -17.20 36.66 -7.50
N SER A 463 -18.19 35.95 -6.94
CA SER A 463 -17.99 35.13 -5.75
C SER A 463 -16.92 34.08 -6.00
N GLN A 464 -15.99 33.92 -5.06
CA GLN A 464 -14.91 32.92 -5.13
C GLN A 464 -15.50 31.51 -5.02
N VAL A 465 -15.09 30.62 -5.93
CA VAL A 465 -15.39 29.19 -5.89
C VAL A 465 -14.09 28.45 -5.63
N ASP A 466 -14.06 27.72 -4.53
CA ASP A 466 -12.94 26.87 -4.12
C ASP A 466 -13.34 25.40 -4.23
N ILE A 467 -12.56 24.62 -4.96
CA ILE A 467 -12.74 23.19 -5.16
C ILE A 467 -11.46 22.49 -4.69
N LEU A 468 -11.45 21.99 -3.46
CA LEU A 468 -10.35 21.20 -2.94
C LEU A 468 -10.51 19.75 -3.43
N VAL A 469 -9.62 19.28 -4.30
CA VAL A 469 -9.66 17.92 -4.83
C VAL A 469 -8.66 17.04 -4.08
N GLU A 470 -9.11 15.89 -3.61
CA GLU A 470 -8.29 14.83 -3.00
C GLU A 470 -7.96 13.75 -4.01
N ASN A 471 -6.68 13.38 -4.10
CA ASN A 471 -6.26 12.10 -4.65
C ASN A 471 -6.46 11.02 -3.57
N MET A 472 -7.41 10.10 -3.78
CA MET A 472 -7.76 9.04 -2.82
C MET A 472 -6.94 7.74 -3.00
N GLY A 473 -5.97 7.73 -3.92
CA GLY A 473 -5.17 6.57 -4.30
C GLY A 473 -5.41 6.21 -5.75
N ARG A 474 -4.35 6.07 -6.55
CA ARG A 474 -4.41 5.69 -7.97
C ARG A 474 -4.87 4.25 -8.14
N ILE A 475 -5.64 4.02 -9.20
CA ILE A 475 -6.02 2.66 -9.60
C ILE A 475 -4.76 1.81 -9.75
N ASN A 476 -4.75 0.64 -9.12
CA ASN A 476 -3.59 -0.23 -9.05
C ASN A 476 -3.73 -1.53 -9.85
N TYR A 477 -4.91 -1.82 -10.39
CA TYR A 477 -5.20 -3.02 -11.17
C TYR A 477 -6.04 -2.71 -12.43
N GLY A 478 -5.82 -3.49 -13.48
CA GLY A 478 -6.56 -3.40 -14.74
C GLY A 478 -6.07 -2.28 -15.67
N LYS A 479 -6.86 -1.96 -16.70
CA LYS A 479 -6.45 -1.08 -17.81
C LYS A 479 -6.32 0.42 -17.45
N ASN A 480 -6.97 0.87 -16.37
CA ASN A 480 -7.12 2.28 -16.02
C ASN A 480 -6.07 2.77 -15.01
N ILE A 481 -4.91 2.11 -14.94
CA ILE A 481 -3.80 2.46 -14.02
C ILE A 481 -3.13 3.80 -14.38
N ASN A 482 -3.38 4.35 -15.57
CA ASN A 482 -2.98 5.69 -15.99
C ASN A 482 -3.89 6.79 -15.38
N ASP A 483 -3.92 6.84 -14.05
CA ASP A 483 -4.89 7.62 -13.28
C ASP A 483 -4.30 8.99 -12.83
N PHE A 484 -4.62 10.05 -13.58
CA PHE A 484 -3.96 11.36 -13.47
C PHE A 484 -4.27 12.17 -12.21
N LYS A 485 -5.48 12.04 -11.66
CA LYS A 485 -6.00 12.81 -10.51
C LYS A 485 -6.18 14.32 -10.76
N GLY A 486 -6.99 14.96 -9.93
CA GLY A 486 -7.38 16.36 -10.05
C GLY A 486 -8.69 16.57 -10.81
N LEU A 487 -8.84 17.77 -11.37
CA LEU A 487 -9.88 18.04 -12.34
C LEU A 487 -9.36 17.63 -13.73
N VAL A 488 -9.63 16.39 -14.13
CA VAL A 488 -9.12 15.81 -15.39
C VAL A 488 -9.98 16.17 -16.61
N SER A 489 -11.08 16.88 -16.39
CA SER A 489 -11.86 17.53 -17.44
C SER A 489 -12.49 18.81 -16.92
N ASN A 490 -13.04 19.61 -17.84
CA ASN A 490 -13.64 20.89 -17.51
C ASN A 490 -14.89 20.78 -16.62
N MET A 491 -15.12 21.82 -15.82
CA MET A 491 -16.32 22.01 -15.01
C MET A 491 -17.31 22.95 -15.70
N THR A 492 -18.59 22.76 -15.45
CA THR A 492 -19.66 23.65 -15.94
C THR A 492 -20.48 24.22 -14.79
N LEU A 493 -20.99 25.44 -14.99
CA LEU A 493 -22.00 26.06 -14.14
C LEU A 493 -23.27 26.27 -14.99
N GLY A 494 -24.32 25.51 -14.70
CA GLY A 494 -25.46 25.37 -15.60
C GLY A 494 -25.01 24.75 -16.93
N LYS A 495 -25.13 25.50 -18.01
CA LYS A 495 -24.67 25.11 -19.35
C LYS A 495 -23.31 25.70 -19.72
N ASP A 496 -22.80 26.63 -18.91
CA ASP A 496 -21.64 27.43 -19.26
C ASP A 496 -20.35 26.80 -18.72
N LEU A 497 -19.31 26.88 -19.53
CA LEU A 497 -17.98 26.37 -19.20
C LEU A 497 -17.30 27.30 -18.18
N LEU A 498 -16.81 26.74 -17.08
CA LEU A 498 -16.02 27.50 -16.11
C LEU A 498 -14.57 27.63 -16.57
N THR A 499 -14.05 28.86 -16.55
CA THR A 499 -12.71 29.23 -17.00
C THR A 499 -12.01 30.13 -15.98
N GLY A 500 -10.73 30.41 -16.19
CA GLY A 500 -9.96 31.34 -15.34
C GLY A 500 -9.64 30.73 -13.99
N TRP A 501 -8.82 29.68 -14.01
CA TRP A 501 -8.45 28.90 -12.83
C TRP A 501 -7.14 29.40 -12.22
N SER A 502 -7.11 29.47 -10.89
CA SER A 502 -5.89 29.55 -10.08
C SER A 502 -5.79 28.26 -9.26
N MET A 503 -4.72 27.50 -9.46
CA MET A 503 -4.57 26.14 -8.90
C MET A 503 -3.37 26.09 -7.97
N TYR A 504 -3.56 25.57 -6.77
CA TYR A 504 -2.55 25.57 -5.71
C TYR A 504 -2.18 24.14 -5.37
N SER A 505 -0.93 23.78 -5.63
CA SER A 505 -0.33 22.57 -5.06
C SER A 505 -0.07 22.79 -3.57
N LEU A 506 -0.39 21.81 -2.73
CA LEU A 506 -0.40 21.94 -1.27
C LEU A 506 0.58 20.98 -0.60
N SER A 507 1.68 21.52 -0.05
CA SER A 507 2.70 20.82 0.73
C SER A 507 2.28 20.61 2.18
N ILE A 508 1.19 19.86 2.39
CA ILE A 508 0.59 19.67 3.72
C ILE A 508 1.51 18.90 4.67
N ASP A 509 2.12 17.80 4.22
CA ASP A 509 3.02 17.00 5.07
C ASP A 509 4.21 17.82 5.60
N ASP A 510 4.80 18.67 4.75
CA ASP A 510 5.90 19.56 5.13
C ASP A 510 5.42 20.61 6.15
N ALA A 511 4.26 21.23 5.91
CA ALA A 511 3.69 22.22 6.83
C ALA A 511 3.34 21.63 8.20
N VAL A 512 2.82 20.40 8.24
CA VAL A 512 2.49 19.70 9.49
C VAL A 512 3.75 19.27 10.22
N SER A 513 4.73 18.67 9.53
CA SER A 513 5.97 18.19 10.15
C SER A 513 6.85 19.33 10.69
N GLN A 514 6.82 20.50 10.05
CA GLN A 514 7.53 21.70 10.51
C GLN A 514 6.73 22.52 11.54
N GLY A 515 5.50 22.12 11.88
CA GLY A 515 4.66 22.82 12.86
C GLY A 515 4.23 24.23 12.42
N LEU A 516 4.07 24.46 11.10
CA LEU A 516 3.77 25.78 10.54
C LEU A 516 2.27 26.16 10.65
N LEU A 517 1.44 25.24 11.15
CA LEU A 517 0.01 25.47 11.32
C LEU A 517 -0.26 26.01 12.73
N GLY A 518 -0.74 27.26 12.82
CA GLY A 518 -1.06 27.91 14.08
C GLY A 518 -2.56 28.12 14.30
N GLU A 519 -2.94 28.41 15.55
CA GLU A 519 -4.26 28.95 15.87
C GLU A 519 -4.37 30.37 15.26
N LYS A 520 -5.37 30.60 14.41
CA LYS A 520 -5.79 31.96 14.01
C LYS A 520 -7.04 32.35 14.79
N GLU A 521 -7.10 33.60 15.26
CA GLU A 521 -8.32 34.15 15.87
C GLU A 521 -9.49 34.04 14.89
N ALA A 522 -10.60 33.47 15.36
CA ALA A 522 -11.82 33.40 14.57
C ALA A 522 -12.28 34.83 14.23
N THR A 523 -12.25 35.19 12.96
CA THR A 523 -12.81 36.48 12.56
C THR A 523 -14.32 36.47 12.81
N LEU A 524 -14.86 37.58 13.34
CA LEU A 524 -16.29 37.77 13.70
C LEU A 524 -17.30 37.57 12.55
N ARG A 525 -16.86 37.12 11.37
CA ARG A 525 -17.62 37.01 10.14
C ARG A 525 -17.86 35.57 9.67
N ASP A 526 -17.47 34.55 10.42
CA ASP A 526 -17.76 33.16 10.03
C ASP A 526 -19.29 32.94 10.03
N PRO A 527 -19.94 32.79 8.85
CA PRO A 527 -21.35 32.46 8.82
C PRO A 527 -21.57 31.11 9.52
N PRO A 528 -22.72 30.90 10.17
CA PRO A 528 -23.01 29.60 10.78
C PRO A 528 -22.90 28.52 9.70
N PRO A 529 -22.11 27.45 9.90
CA PRO A 529 -21.96 26.41 8.90
C PRO A 529 -23.34 25.81 8.60
N PRO A 530 -23.65 25.51 7.32
CA PRO A 530 -24.85 24.76 7.01
C PRO A 530 -24.87 23.45 7.81
N ALA A 531 -26.06 23.02 8.24
CA ALA A 531 -26.21 21.82 9.04
C ALA A 531 -25.67 20.59 8.27
N GLY A 532 -24.47 20.13 8.60
CA GLY A 532 -23.89 18.87 8.12
C GLY A 532 -22.57 18.93 7.33
N LEU A 533 -22.11 20.10 6.88
CA LEU A 533 -20.84 20.26 6.15
C LEU A 533 -20.07 21.51 6.62
N SER A 534 -18.75 21.39 6.79
CA SER A 534 -17.84 22.48 7.14
C SER A 534 -16.70 22.60 6.14
N PRO A 535 -16.14 23.81 5.92
CA PRO A 535 -14.95 23.97 5.11
C PRO A 535 -13.79 23.12 5.65
N PRO A 536 -12.93 22.55 4.77
CA PRO A 536 -11.75 21.81 5.19
C PRO A 536 -10.86 22.61 6.13
N ALA A 537 -10.49 22.02 7.27
CA ALA A 537 -9.74 22.72 8.31
C ALA A 537 -8.80 21.80 9.08
N PHE A 538 -7.74 22.40 9.60
CA PHE A 538 -6.77 21.74 10.47
C PHE A 538 -7.18 21.87 11.94
N TYR A 539 -6.97 20.79 12.67
CA TYR A 539 -7.19 20.70 14.10
C TYR A 539 -5.95 20.16 14.79
N GLY A 540 -5.56 20.78 15.90
CA GLY A 540 -4.38 20.42 16.68
C GLY A 540 -4.76 19.99 18.10
N GLY A 541 -4.04 19.02 18.63
CA GLY A 541 -4.10 18.60 20.02
C GLY A 541 -2.75 18.03 20.45
N SER A 542 -2.57 17.84 21.75
CA SER A 542 -1.34 17.27 22.28
C SER A 542 -1.60 16.41 23.51
N PHE A 543 -0.79 15.37 23.72
CA PHE A 543 -0.81 14.56 24.93
C PHE A 543 0.61 14.21 25.38
N VAL A 544 0.79 13.93 26.67
CA VAL A 544 2.10 13.62 27.25
C VAL A 544 2.11 12.16 27.69
N ILE A 545 3.20 11.46 27.35
CA ILE A 545 3.49 10.11 27.86
C ILE A 545 4.54 10.28 28.95
N PRO A 546 4.29 9.80 30.20
CA PRO A 546 5.26 9.96 31.27
C PRO A 546 6.59 9.27 30.94
N ASP A 547 7.69 9.98 31.22
CA ASP A 547 9.04 9.42 31.07
C ASP A 547 9.39 8.47 32.23
N GLY A 548 10.36 7.58 32.01
CA GLY A 548 10.86 6.66 33.03
C GLY A 548 9.96 5.46 33.36
N ILE A 549 8.87 5.24 32.61
CA ILE A 549 8.07 4.01 32.68
C ILE A 549 8.64 3.01 31.67
N PRO A 550 9.25 1.88 32.10
CA PRO A 550 10.03 0.99 31.22
C PRO A 550 9.31 0.48 29.97
N ASP A 551 7.99 0.31 30.07
CA ASP A 551 7.17 -0.26 29.01
C ASP A 551 6.43 0.79 28.17
N LEU A 552 6.70 2.10 28.34
CA LEU A 552 6.13 3.17 27.51
C LEU A 552 7.22 3.84 26.65
N PRO A 553 6.88 4.26 25.41
CA PRO A 553 5.56 4.18 24.77
C PRO A 553 5.23 2.78 24.23
N GLN A 554 3.93 2.48 24.11
CA GLN A 554 3.39 1.27 23.47
C GLN A 554 2.60 1.63 22.21
N ASP A 555 2.39 0.61 21.37
CA ASP A 555 1.47 0.67 20.23
C ASP A 555 0.06 1.07 20.70
N SER A 556 -0.70 1.71 19.83
CA SER A 556 -2.07 2.12 20.13
C SER A 556 -2.91 2.15 18.85
N TYR A 557 -4.19 2.47 19.00
CA TYR A 557 -5.09 2.75 17.91
C TYR A 557 -5.77 4.08 18.14
N VAL A 558 -5.81 4.95 17.13
CA VAL A 558 -6.53 6.22 17.23
C VAL A 558 -7.91 6.10 16.59
N LYS A 559 -8.94 6.51 17.33
CA LYS A 559 -10.34 6.60 16.92
C LYS A 559 -10.76 8.06 16.88
N LEU A 560 -11.56 8.42 15.87
CA LEU A 560 -12.05 9.78 15.67
C LEU A 560 -13.60 9.83 15.74
N PRO A 561 -14.20 9.75 16.95
CA PRO A 561 -15.65 9.75 17.10
C PRO A 561 -16.28 11.08 16.69
N GLY A 562 -17.30 11.04 15.83
CA GLY A 562 -18.01 12.23 15.35
C GLY A 562 -17.36 12.97 14.17
N TRP A 563 -16.07 12.72 13.92
CA TRP A 563 -15.36 13.15 12.71
C TRP A 563 -15.88 12.38 11.49
N LYS A 564 -15.64 12.91 10.28
CA LYS A 564 -16.25 12.37 9.05
C LYS A 564 -15.23 11.76 8.13
N LYS A 565 -14.33 12.57 7.55
CA LYS A 565 -13.31 12.11 6.63
C LYS A 565 -12.11 13.04 6.66
N GLY A 566 -10.91 12.47 6.66
CA GLY A 566 -9.72 13.28 6.67
C GLY A 566 -8.42 12.52 6.70
N GLN A 567 -7.37 13.23 7.08
CA GLN A 567 -6.01 12.75 7.24
C GLN A 567 -5.52 13.08 8.66
N ILE A 568 -4.70 12.22 9.25
CA ILE A 568 -4.16 12.41 10.60
C ILE A 568 -2.64 12.21 10.64
N TRP A 569 -1.97 13.08 11.39
CA TRP A 569 -0.55 13.02 11.68
C TRP A 569 -0.32 12.99 13.19
N ILE A 570 0.70 12.24 13.61
CA ILE A 570 1.22 12.29 14.98
C ILE A 570 2.72 12.58 14.90
N ASN A 571 3.18 13.62 15.58
CA ASN A 571 4.58 14.07 15.56
C ASN A 571 5.13 14.27 14.14
N GLY A 572 4.29 14.77 13.22
CA GLY A 572 4.62 14.96 11.81
C GLY A 572 4.57 13.68 10.96
N PHE A 573 4.43 12.49 11.55
CA PHE A 573 4.28 11.24 10.82
C PHE A 573 2.83 11.08 10.32
N ASN A 574 2.67 10.93 9.01
CA ASN A 574 1.36 10.78 8.37
C ASN A 574 0.83 9.34 8.53
N LEU A 575 -0.10 9.14 9.47
CA LEU A 575 -0.67 7.82 9.75
C LEU A 575 -1.57 7.30 8.63
N GLY A 576 -2.13 8.20 7.82
CA GLY A 576 -3.03 7.85 6.74
C GLY A 576 -4.42 8.49 6.86
N ARG A 577 -5.35 7.93 6.08
CA ARG A 577 -6.72 8.43 5.92
C ARG A 577 -7.63 7.82 6.98
N TYR A 578 -8.57 8.60 7.51
CA TYR A 578 -9.70 8.11 8.30
C TYR A 578 -11.02 8.39 7.57
N TRP A 579 -11.96 7.45 7.64
CA TRP A 579 -13.30 7.64 7.08
C TRP A 579 -14.38 6.84 7.85
N PRO A 580 -14.57 7.10 9.15
CA PRO A 580 -15.57 6.40 9.97
C PRO A 580 -17.01 6.63 9.48
N ALA A 581 -17.25 7.68 8.68
CA ALA A 581 -18.55 7.89 8.03
C ALA A 581 -18.89 6.82 6.98
N ARG A 582 -17.89 6.07 6.47
CA ARG A 582 -18.10 4.91 5.60
C ARG A 582 -17.69 3.58 6.24
N GLY A 583 -16.55 3.53 6.93
CA GLY A 583 -15.95 2.27 7.36
C GLY A 583 -15.41 1.46 6.16
N PRO A 584 -15.02 0.19 6.34
CA PRO A 584 -15.22 -0.59 7.56
C PRO A 584 -14.20 -0.25 8.66
N GLN A 585 -13.05 0.32 8.27
CA GLN A 585 -12.04 0.84 9.18
C GLN A 585 -12.55 2.08 9.94
N VAL A 586 -12.44 2.05 11.27
CA VAL A 586 -12.77 3.19 12.16
C VAL A 586 -11.54 3.67 12.93
N THR A 587 -10.62 2.76 13.27
CA THR A 587 -9.37 3.10 13.97
C THR A 587 -8.17 3.03 13.05
N LEU A 588 -7.13 3.81 13.34
CA LEU A 588 -5.83 3.74 12.65
C LEU A 588 -4.77 3.21 13.63
N PHE A 589 -3.91 2.31 13.15
CA PHE A 589 -2.77 1.82 13.92
C PHE A 589 -1.75 2.94 14.18
N VAL A 590 -1.31 3.06 15.43
CA VAL A 590 -0.29 4.02 15.89
C VAL A 590 0.90 3.24 16.42
N PRO A 591 1.99 3.13 15.65
CA PRO A 591 3.16 2.39 16.10
C PRO A 591 3.91 3.16 17.20
N ALA A 592 4.39 2.48 18.24
CA ALA A 592 5.04 3.10 19.39
C ALA A 592 6.23 3.99 19.03
N ASN A 593 6.97 3.65 17.96
CA ASN A 593 8.20 4.33 17.58
C ASN A 593 8.02 5.76 17.05
N ILE A 594 6.80 6.18 16.74
CA ILE A 594 6.52 7.58 16.38
C ILE A 594 6.13 8.43 17.60
N LEU A 595 5.96 7.81 18.77
CA LEU A 595 5.59 8.47 20.02
C LEU A 595 6.85 8.84 20.81
N SER A 596 6.73 9.87 21.64
CA SER A 596 7.81 10.41 22.47
C SER A 596 7.40 10.47 23.94
N THR A 597 8.33 10.06 24.82
CA THR A 597 8.26 10.35 26.27
C THR A 597 9.01 11.64 26.63
N ALA A 598 9.90 12.10 25.74
CA ALA A 598 10.76 13.26 25.98
C ALA A 598 10.07 14.61 25.67
N ALA A 599 8.99 14.61 24.90
CA ALA A 599 8.24 15.80 24.50
C ALA A 599 6.75 15.51 24.36
N PRO A 600 5.88 16.53 24.45
CA PRO A 600 4.47 16.37 24.12
C PRO A 600 4.29 15.81 22.70
N ASN A 601 3.38 14.85 22.56
CA ASN A 601 3.02 14.25 21.30
C ASN A 601 1.95 15.11 20.63
N ASN A 602 2.28 15.69 19.48
CA ASN A 602 1.38 16.55 18.73
C ASN A 602 0.54 15.72 17.76
N VAL A 603 -0.78 15.93 17.80
CA VAL A 603 -1.73 15.32 16.86
C VAL A 603 -2.30 16.41 15.98
N THR A 604 -2.21 16.23 14.66
CA THR A 604 -2.80 17.13 13.68
C THR A 604 -3.82 16.34 12.84
N VAL A 605 -5.01 16.91 12.65
CA VAL A 605 -6.08 16.34 11.84
C VAL A 605 -6.48 17.36 10.77
N LEU A 606 -6.50 16.93 9.51
CA LEU A 606 -7.18 17.65 8.44
C LEU A 606 -8.56 17.02 8.25
N GLU A 607 -9.62 17.69 8.69
CA GLU A 607 -11.00 17.26 8.48
C GLU A 607 -11.58 17.94 7.26
N LEU A 608 -12.23 17.16 6.39
CA LEU A 608 -12.62 17.57 5.05
C LEU A 608 -14.13 17.79 4.88
N GLU A 609 -14.95 17.19 5.76
CA GLU A 609 -16.41 17.19 5.62
C GLU A 609 -17.09 17.81 6.83
N GLY A 610 -16.79 17.36 8.06
CA GLY A 610 -17.49 17.82 9.25
C GLY A 610 -16.79 17.43 10.55
N ALA A 611 -16.34 18.43 11.31
CA ALA A 611 -15.71 18.20 12.61
C ALA A 611 -16.72 18.27 13.76
N PRO A 612 -16.59 17.45 14.83
CA PRO A 612 -17.45 17.48 16.01
C PRO A 612 -17.08 18.63 16.98
N CYS A 613 -16.69 19.78 16.43
CA CYS A 613 -16.06 20.88 17.17
C CYS A 613 -16.96 22.13 17.28
N SER A 614 -18.27 21.97 17.08
CA SER A 614 -19.27 23.00 17.39
C SER A 614 -19.51 23.09 18.90
N SER A 615 -20.06 24.22 19.39
CA SER A 615 -20.22 24.51 20.83
C SER A 615 -21.00 23.48 21.66
N LYS A 616 -21.66 22.50 21.03
CA LYS A 616 -22.47 21.45 21.66
C LYS A 616 -21.82 20.05 21.64
N GLN A 617 -20.66 19.86 21.01
CA GLN A 617 -20.01 18.56 20.84
C GLN A 617 -18.57 18.56 21.37
N SER A 618 -18.08 17.40 21.81
CA SER A 618 -16.70 17.25 22.26
C SER A 618 -15.76 17.15 21.07
N CYS A 619 -14.97 18.21 20.83
CA CYS A 619 -13.88 18.22 19.84
C CYS A 619 -12.71 17.36 20.35
N THR A 620 -12.82 16.04 20.19
CA THR A 620 -11.87 15.07 20.76
C THR A 620 -11.58 13.93 19.79
N LEU A 621 -10.41 13.32 19.91
CA LEU A 621 -10.10 11.98 19.42
C LEU A 621 -9.71 11.08 20.59
N GLU A 622 -9.63 9.78 20.40
CA GLU A 622 -9.40 8.81 21.47
C GLU A 622 -8.39 7.75 21.08
N PHE A 623 -7.42 7.47 21.95
CA PHE A 623 -6.49 6.35 21.82
C PHE A 623 -7.01 5.12 22.57
N THR A 624 -7.12 3.99 21.87
CA THR A 624 -7.66 2.72 22.34
C THR A 624 -6.65 1.58 22.19
N THR A 625 -6.92 0.44 22.84
CA THR A 625 -6.05 -0.75 22.76
C THR A 625 -6.44 -1.72 21.63
N THR A 626 -7.66 -1.62 21.11
CA THR A 626 -8.19 -2.55 20.11
C THR A 626 -8.49 -1.86 18.78
N PRO A 627 -8.23 -2.53 17.65
CA PRO A 627 -8.65 -2.04 16.36
C PRO A 627 -10.17 -2.25 16.16
N ILE A 628 -10.79 -1.36 15.38
CA ILE A 628 -12.15 -1.50 14.87
C ILE A 628 -12.07 -1.41 13.34
N LEU A 629 -12.05 -2.58 12.70
CA LEU A 629 -11.95 -2.70 11.24
C LEU A 629 -13.24 -3.16 10.57
N ASN A 630 -14.29 -3.49 11.33
CA ASN A 630 -15.50 -4.15 10.82
C ASN A 630 -16.79 -3.32 10.99
N ALA A 631 -16.67 -1.99 11.06
CA ALA A 631 -17.80 -1.09 11.29
C ALA A 631 -18.14 -0.30 10.02
N THR A 632 -18.89 -0.93 9.11
CA THR A 632 -19.40 -0.29 7.89
C THR A 632 -20.67 0.49 8.18
N ALA A 633 -20.75 1.74 7.75
CA ALA A 633 -22.00 2.48 7.81
C ALA A 633 -23.05 1.84 6.88
N PRO A 634 -24.34 1.74 7.28
CA PRO A 634 -25.40 1.32 6.37
C PRO A 634 -25.44 2.29 5.20
N SER A 635 -25.23 1.77 3.98
CA SER A 635 -25.41 2.56 2.77
C SER A 635 -26.90 2.66 2.45
N ASP A 636 -27.41 3.86 2.17
CA ASP A 636 -28.75 4.05 1.58
C ASP A 636 -28.84 3.50 0.14
N PHE A 637 -27.71 3.09 -0.44
CA PHE A 637 -27.68 2.35 -1.70
C PHE A 637 -27.91 0.86 -1.44
N LYS A 638 -29.04 0.35 -1.94
CA LYS A 638 -29.27 -1.09 -2.11
C LYS A 638 -28.25 -1.66 -3.10
N GLU A 639 -27.11 -2.11 -2.60
CA GLU A 639 -26.30 -3.08 -3.34
C GLU A 639 -27.03 -4.42 -3.36
N HIS A 640 -27.41 -4.87 -4.55
CA HIS A 640 -27.80 -6.26 -4.75
C HIS A 640 -26.60 -7.13 -4.39
N ARG A 641 -26.73 -7.94 -3.33
CA ARG A 641 -25.76 -9.00 -3.00
C ARG A 641 -25.52 -9.87 -4.24
N ARG A 642 -24.42 -9.66 -4.94
CA ARG A 642 -23.79 -10.67 -5.76
C ARG A 642 -22.57 -11.16 -4.98
N LEU A 643 -22.55 -12.47 -4.71
CA LEU A 643 -21.31 -13.18 -4.40
C LEU A 643 -20.36 -12.90 -5.57
N TYR A 644 -19.11 -12.51 -5.30
CA TYR A 644 -18.08 -12.35 -6.32
C TYR A 644 -18.13 -13.51 -7.31
N VAL A 645 -18.50 -13.22 -8.56
CA VAL A 645 -18.45 -14.18 -9.66
C VAL A 645 -17.18 -13.87 -10.45
N LYS A 646 -16.61 -14.91 -11.05
CA LYS A 646 -15.39 -14.93 -11.88
C LYS A 646 -15.27 -13.82 -12.95
N GLU A 647 -16.33 -13.07 -13.21
CA GLU A 647 -16.39 -11.94 -14.14
C GLU A 647 -15.90 -10.61 -13.53
N ASP A 648 -15.87 -10.48 -12.20
CA ASP A 648 -15.30 -9.30 -11.51
C ASP A 648 -13.75 -9.30 -11.50
N LEU A 649 -13.14 -10.36 -12.05
CA LEU A 649 -11.70 -10.55 -12.25
C LEU A 649 -11.28 -10.37 -13.72
N LEU A 650 -12.18 -9.94 -14.61
CA LEU A 650 -11.91 -9.66 -16.03
C LEU A 650 -11.60 -8.18 -16.31
#